data_AF-A0A8T5TFR7-F1
#
_entry.id   AF-A0A8T5TFR7-F1
#
_cell.length_a   1.000
_cell.length_b   1.000
_cell.length_c   1.000
_cell.angle_alpha   90.00
_cell.angle_beta   90.00
_cell.angle_gamma   90.00
#
_symmetry.space_group_name_H-M   'P 1'
#
loop_
_entity.id
_entity.type
_entity.pdbx_description
1 polymer ?
#
loop_
_entity_poly.entity_id
_entity_poly.type
_entity_poly.pdbx_seq_one_letter_code
_entity_poly.pdbx_strand_id
1 'polypeptide(L)'
;MFKKKISIVLLITSLFLVASLGMIVPNEYSANSIPKTSADMTYYNRFMDMFNDIQTKGYLSPEGIPYHTIETLLVEAPDYGHLTTSEAFSFLTWLGATYGKLTGDWSYYKDAWETTENYIIPQDPFDQPGTGTYPPDAPAQYAPEGDLPSDYPVNGDASAPTGVDPIFNDLRNTYGTGGIYQMHWLLDVDNWYGYGNHGDGTSRASYINTYQRGPQESVWETVPHPSWEDFSWGAGNEGGFLPLFGEFGAPTQQWRYTSASDADARQVQASYWAQKWAEEQGVAAQISDESAKAAKMGDYLRYTMFDKYFRPIDIQSNTAGTGYDSAHYLMSWYASWGGDVGGAWSWRIGSSHSHQGYQNVMAAYALTTEASMRPQSSQGYGDWEISLDRQLDLYEYLQSAEGAIAGGVTNSWAGRYDPYPSGISTFYEMAYDWQPVYHDPPSNSWFGFQCWSMERVVEYYLETGSARAKAICEKWVNWAIDNVILNSDGTYQIPSTLEWEGQPDTWAGTPTGNPSLHVTVEHGAQFGAGVDIGISAALAKILIKYAAATEEWDGVAYEPSKTTGKEIIDRMWTLYRDDKGVACPESRPDYSRFNDEVYIPTNYNGVNAQGATIENGMTFIEMRPKYLEDPDWAAIEATINAGQDPEMTYHRFWAQADVAMANAIYHIYFAEDDLTSPTINQPTDVSYLQGSTGNSISWTATDDNPTTYTVTRDGTQVSSDSWISGSPITVSVDGLSEGSYDYVIIVNDGDVQSTTDTVVVVVTTEPTSGGNVWFSTESSQSIGNVFTTDIYVDTGTQNLAAYGFEIIWDQNILIVQGDNSGVAEGADGFLAAVNVENSVGTMMISGFEATGVGPNNQLHLLTITWEAVGEGTTILDLTIETLVDSSTSVVGTPTDIDGSVTVAQFLLGDVNHDDVVNIVDALLVSQYDVGIDPQPFYSDQADVNEDNSINIIDALLIAQYYVGVIPSLPPPS
;
A
#
# COMPACT_ATOMS: atom_id res chain seq x y z
N MET A 1 -8.93 -5.11 43.18
CA MET A 1 -9.42 -4.28 44.32
C MET A 1 -9.72 -2.88 43.77
N PHE A 2 -10.93 -2.37 44.05
CA PHE A 2 -11.41 -0.96 43.96
C PHE A 2 -11.03 -0.13 42.72
N LYS A 3 -11.88 0.15 41.72
CA LYS A 3 -13.23 0.79 41.64
C LYS A 3 -13.36 2.21 42.25
N LYS A 4 -13.48 3.18 41.32
CA LYS A 4 -14.48 4.28 41.18
C LYS A 4 -14.33 5.64 41.90
N LYS A 5 -14.22 6.68 41.03
CA LYS A 5 -15.10 7.88 40.80
C LYS A 5 -15.36 8.93 41.89
N ILE A 6 -15.36 10.22 41.46
CA ILE A 6 -16.34 11.34 41.62
C ILE A 6 -15.77 12.52 40.78
N SER A 7 -16.34 13.12 39.71
CA SER A 7 -17.64 13.78 39.39
C SER A 7 -17.81 15.23 39.87
N ILE A 8 -17.91 16.21 38.96
CA ILE A 8 -18.72 17.45 39.07
C ILE A 8 -19.36 17.81 37.71
N VAL A 9 -20.57 18.37 37.78
CA VAL A 9 -21.60 18.63 36.74
C VAL A 9 -21.78 20.14 36.55
N LEU A 10 -22.13 20.61 35.33
CA LEU A 10 -23.07 21.74 35.17
C LEU A 10 -23.83 21.69 33.82
N LEU A 11 -25.08 22.12 33.89
CA LEU A 11 -26.18 21.96 32.93
C LEU A 11 -26.73 23.38 32.59
N ILE A 12 -27.23 23.62 31.37
CA ILE A 12 -28.55 24.24 31.05
C ILE A 12 -28.71 24.49 29.53
N THR A 13 -29.94 24.22 29.09
CA THR A 13 -30.61 24.08 27.79
C THR A 13 -31.06 25.37 27.09
N SER A 14 -31.23 25.37 25.75
CA SER A 14 -32.53 25.68 25.06
C SER A 14 -32.52 25.49 23.52
N LEU A 15 -33.69 25.02 23.02
CA LEU A 15 -34.13 24.61 21.67
C LEU A 15 -34.07 25.69 20.56
N PHE A 16 -33.87 25.26 19.31
CA PHE A 16 -34.80 25.49 18.18
C PHE A 16 -34.65 24.40 17.09
N LEU A 17 -35.78 24.02 16.49
CA LEU A 17 -35.98 22.88 15.59
C LEU A 17 -36.56 23.40 14.26
N VAL A 18 -35.90 23.16 13.11
CA VAL A 18 -36.52 23.09 11.76
C VAL A 18 -35.72 22.10 10.88
N ALA A 19 -36.47 21.41 10.02
CA ALA A 19 -36.21 20.15 9.32
C ALA A 19 -35.25 20.15 8.11
N SER A 20 -34.88 18.90 7.77
CA SER A 20 -34.61 18.31 6.44
C SER A 20 -33.28 18.61 5.72
N LEU A 21 -32.34 17.67 5.84
CA LEU A 21 -31.70 16.90 4.76
C LEU A 21 -30.70 15.93 5.41
N GLY A 22 -31.06 14.65 5.50
CA GLY A 22 -30.20 13.62 6.08
C GLY A 22 -29.13 13.18 5.10
N MET A 23 -27.96 13.82 5.15
CA MET A 23 -26.69 13.13 4.91
C MET A 23 -26.25 12.56 6.25
N ILE A 24 -26.11 11.24 6.31
CA ILE A 24 -25.51 10.55 7.45
C ILE A 24 -24.02 10.87 7.41
N VAL A 25 -23.55 11.69 8.35
CA VAL A 25 -22.12 11.83 8.66
C VAL A 25 -21.80 10.73 9.68
N PRO A 26 -20.82 9.85 9.45
CA PRO A 26 -20.42 8.86 10.46
C PRO A 26 -19.82 9.55 11.68
N ASN A 27 -20.12 9.00 12.86
CA ASN A 27 -19.55 9.40 14.14
C ASN A 27 -18.03 9.28 14.15
N GLU A 28 -17.36 10.27 14.74
CA GLU A 28 -15.97 10.20 15.21
C GLU A 28 -15.77 8.99 16.13
N TYR A 29 -15.00 8.01 15.66
CA TYR A 29 -14.27 7.05 16.48
C TYR A 29 -12.78 7.43 16.42
N SER A 30 -12.09 7.28 17.55
CA SER A 30 -10.68 7.62 17.74
C SER A 30 -9.77 6.97 16.70
N ALA A 31 -9.24 7.78 15.79
CA ALA A 31 -8.20 7.39 14.85
C ALA A 31 -6.84 7.32 15.59
N ASN A 32 -6.34 6.09 15.79
CA ASN A 32 -4.91 5.84 15.93
C ASN A 32 -4.43 5.26 14.59
N SER A 33 -4.24 6.14 13.61
CA SER A 33 -3.39 5.94 12.44
C SER A 33 -3.31 7.31 11.77
N ILE A 34 -2.10 7.85 11.69
CA ILE A 34 -1.87 9.16 11.06
C ILE A 34 -0.92 8.88 9.86
N PRO A 35 -0.95 9.71 8.80
CA PRO A 35 -0.28 9.44 7.52
C PRO A 35 1.23 9.71 7.60
N LYS A 36 1.98 9.22 6.58
CA LYS A 36 3.41 9.45 6.24
C LYS A 36 3.56 10.50 5.09
N THR A 37 4.77 10.97 4.69
CA THR A 37 5.03 11.58 3.34
C THR A 37 6.36 11.06 2.71
N SER A 38 6.88 11.61 1.59
CA SER A 38 6.53 11.19 0.22
C SER A 38 7.62 10.34 -0.50
N ALA A 39 8.82 10.14 0.08
CA ALA A 39 9.87 9.30 -0.52
C ALA A 39 9.80 7.84 -0.02
N ASP A 40 9.61 7.63 1.29
CA ASP A 40 9.50 6.29 1.90
C ASP A 40 8.10 5.69 1.85
N MET A 41 7.14 6.49 1.41
CA MET A 41 5.80 6.02 1.04
C MET A 41 5.66 5.65 -0.42
N THR A 42 6.70 5.66 -1.25
CA THR A 42 6.53 5.50 -2.72
C THR A 42 5.56 4.35 -3.06
N TYR A 43 5.81 3.17 -2.50
CA TYR A 43 5.00 1.99 -2.77
C TYR A 43 3.64 1.98 -2.04
N TYR A 44 3.56 2.57 -0.85
CA TYR A 44 2.28 2.82 -0.16
C TYR A 44 1.38 3.78 -0.96
N ASN A 45 1.92 4.89 -1.43
CA ASN A 45 1.22 5.89 -2.24
C ASN A 45 0.80 5.31 -3.57
N ARG A 46 1.64 4.50 -4.23
CA ARG A 46 1.24 3.77 -5.44
C ARG A 46 0.06 2.83 -5.18
N PHE A 47 0.05 2.11 -4.06
CA PHE A 47 -1.10 1.32 -3.66
C PHE A 47 -2.35 2.19 -3.46
N MET A 48 -2.24 3.30 -2.71
CA MET A 48 -3.37 4.19 -2.43
C MET A 48 -3.92 4.86 -3.69
N ASP A 49 -3.04 5.28 -4.61
CA ASP A 49 -3.42 5.84 -5.90
C ASP A 49 -4.20 4.82 -6.73
N MET A 50 -3.69 3.59 -6.83
CA MET A 50 -4.37 2.51 -7.54
C MET A 50 -5.70 2.14 -6.88
N PHE A 51 -5.73 2.05 -5.55
CA PHE A 51 -6.95 1.77 -4.80
C PHE A 51 -8.01 2.84 -5.07
N ASN A 52 -7.63 4.13 -5.00
CA ASN A 52 -8.54 5.24 -5.30
C ASN A 52 -9.03 5.22 -6.76
N ASP A 53 -8.16 4.90 -7.73
CA ASP A 53 -8.57 4.76 -9.12
C ASP A 53 -9.58 3.64 -9.29
N ILE A 54 -9.36 2.48 -8.67
CA ILE A 54 -10.30 1.35 -8.66
C ILE A 54 -11.68 1.79 -8.14
N GLN A 55 -11.72 2.59 -7.08
CA GLN A 55 -12.98 3.08 -6.51
C GLN A 55 -13.68 4.15 -7.37
N THR A 56 -12.95 4.89 -8.21
CA THR A 56 -13.48 6.14 -8.81
C THR A 56 -13.51 6.18 -10.34
N LYS A 57 -12.85 5.24 -11.03
CA LYS A 57 -12.64 5.29 -12.50
C LYS A 57 -13.52 4.34 -13.31
N GLY A 58 -14.58 3.81 -12.69
CA GLY A 58 -15.58 2.98 -13.39
C GLY A 58 -15.30 1.49 -13.40
N TYR A 59 -14.37 1.00 -12.56
CA TYR A 59 -14.13 -0.43 -12.38
C TYR A 59 -15.29 -1.15 -11.71
N LEU A 60 -16.04 -0.44 -10.85
CA LEU A 60 -17.13 -1.01 -10.08
C LEU A 60 -18.47 -0.54 -10.64
N SER A 61 -19.43 -1.46 -10.68
CA SER A 61 -20.82 -1.16 -10.95
C SER A 61 -21.42 -0.31 -9.82
N PRO A 62 -22.60 0.32 -10.01
CA PRO A 62 -23.36 0.98 -8.94
C PRO A 62 -23.66 0.11 -7.70
N GLU A 63 -23.68 -1.22 -7.85
CA GLU A 63 -23.84 -2.19 -6.77
C GLU A 63 -22.53 -2.51 -6.02
N GLY A 64 -21.38 -2.00 -6.51
CA GLY A 64 -20.05 -2.33 -6.02
C GLY A 64 -19.45 -3.60 -6.65
N ILE A 65 -20.10 -4.18 -7.66
CA ILE A 65 -19.61 -5.38 -8.36
C ILE A 65 -18.45 -4.98 -9.27
N PRO A 66 -17.27 -5.63 -9.19
CA PRO A 66 -16.18 -5.34 -10.11
C PRO A 66 -16.56 -5.81 -11.51
N TYR A 67 -16.46 -4.96 -12.53
CA TYR A 67 -16.44 -5.41 -13.92
C TYR A 67 -15.14 -6.17 -14.19
N HIS A 68 -15.11 -6.94 -15.27
CA HIS A 68 -13.87 -7.59 -15.70
C HIS A 68 -12.83 -6.56 -16.16
N THR A 69 -13.27 -5.53 -16.92
CA THR A 69 -12.45 -4.37 -17.30
C THR A 69 -13.33 -3.12 -17.47
N ILE A 70 -12.72 -1.92 -17.43
CA ILE A 70 -13.43 -0.65 -17.71
C ILE A 70 -13.95 -0.63 -19.15
N GLU A 71 -13.14 -1.08 -20.09
CA GLU A 71 -13.49 -1.12 -21.50
C GLU A 71 -14.55 -2.20 -21.76
N THR A 72 -15.54 -1.92 -22.60
CA THR A 72 -16.64 -2.86 -22.86
C THR A 72 -16.28 -3.88 -23.94
N LEU A 73 -15.51 -3.49 -24.96
CA LEU A 73 -15.05 -4.38 -26.02
C LEU A 73 -13.87 -5.21 -25.56
N LEU A 74 -14.14 -6.44 -25.14
CA LEU A 74 -13.15 -7.41 -24.68
C LEU A 74 -13.65 -8.83 -24.97
N VAL A 75 -12.76 -9.67 -25.51
CA VAL A 75 -13.02 -11.11 -25.64
C VAL A 75 -11.78 -11.90 -25.22
N GLU A 76 -11.88 -12.71 -24.16
CA GLU A 76 -10.78 -13.58 -23.68
C GLU A 76 -11.29 -14.82 -22.94
N ALA A 77 -11.77 -14.67 -21.70
CA ALA A 77 -12.47 -15.69 -20.93
C ALA A 77 -13.95 -15.29 -20.80
N PRO A 78 -14.28 -14.11 -20.23
CA PRO A 78 -15.52 -13.42 -20.59
C PRO A 78 -15.43 -12.90 -22.03
N ASP A 79 -16.58 -12.77 -22.67
CA ASP A 79 -16.71 -12.31 -24.06
C ASP A 79 -17.27 -10.88 -24.20
N TYR A 80 -17.35 -10.16 -23.07
CA TYR A 80 -17.68 -8.74 -22.97
C TYR A 80 -17.14 -8.17 -21.65
N GLY A 81 -16.59 -6.95 -21.68
CA GLY A 81 -15.78 -6.40 -20.58
C GLY A 81 -16.55 -6.04 -19.30
N HIS A 82 -17.84 -5.73 -19.43
CA HIS A 82 -18.74 -5.49 -18.29
C HIS A 82 -19.49 -6.76 -17.84
N LEU A 83 -19.10 -7.93 -18.35
CA LEU A 83 -19.30 -9.15 -17.56
C LEU A 83 -18.33 -9.12 -16.37
N THR A 84 -18.49 -10.06 -15.46
CA THR A 84 -17.52 -10.26 -14.38
C THR A 84 -17.45 -11.73 -14.01
N THR A 85 -16.42 -12.07 -13.24
CA THR A 85 -16.08 -13.43 -12.87
C THR A 85 -15.93 -13.58 -11.36
N SER A 86 -16.08 -14.80 -10.85
CA SER A 86 -15.70 -15.09 -9.46
C SER A 86 -14.24 -14.75 -9.16
N GLU A 87 -13.38 -14.80 -10.17
CA GLU A 87 -11.99 -14.31 -10.10
C GLU A 87 -11.97 -12.82 -9.71
N ALA A 88 -12.67 -11.94 -10.41
CA ALA A 88 -12.70 -10.51 -10.10
C ALA A 88 -13.21 -10.25 -8.67
N PHE A 89 -14.23 -10.98 -8.21
CA PHE A 89 -14.69 -10.92 -6.81
C PHE A 89 -13.61 -11.35 -5.81
N SER A 90 -12.86 -12.42 -6.12
CA SER A 90 -11.76 -12.87 -5.26
C SER A 90 -10.62 -11.85 -5.17
N PHE A 91 -10.33 -11.13 -6.26
CA PHE A 91 -9.38 -10.01 -6.25
C PHE A 91 -9.92 -8.79 -5.49
N LEU A 92 -11.23 -8.50 -5.54
CA LEU A 92 -11.83 -7.42 -4.77
C LEU A 92 -11.65 -7.66 -3.26
N THR A 93 -11.90 -8.89 -2.81
CA THR A 93 -11.67 -9.28 -1.41
C THR A 93 -10.21 -9.17 -1.03
N TRP A 94 -9.28 -9.60 -1.90
CA TRP A 94 -7.84 -9.53 -1.61
C TRP A 94 -7.32 -8.09 -1.56
N LEU A 95 -7.81 -7.23 -2.44
CA LEU A 95 -7.53 -5.80 -2.43
C LEU A 95 -8.03 -5.15 -1.12
N GLY A 96 -9.26 -5.49 -0.70
CA GLY A 96 -9.83 -5.04 0.56
C GLY A 96 -9.04 -5.50 1.79
N ALA A 97 -8.57 -6.75 1.80
CA ALA A 97 -7.71 -7.28 2.85
C ALA A 97 -6.36 -6.52 2.92
N THR A 98 -5.77 -6.24 1.76
CA THR A 98 -4.50 -5.50 1.66
C THR A 98 -4.68 -4.05 2.13
N TYR A 99 -5.81 -3.41 1.79
CA TYR A 99 -6.15 -2.09 2.30
C TYR A 99 -6.30 -2.09 3.83
N GLY A 100 -6.96 -3.11 4.39
CA GLY A 100 -7.09 -3.29 5.84
C GLY A 100 -5.74 -3.43 6.54
N LYS A 101 -4.79 -4.17 5.95
CA LYS A 101 -3.41 -4.25 6.47
C LYS A 101 -2.72 -2.89 6.50
N LEU A 102 -2.81 -2.11 5.43
CA LEU A 102 -2.10 -0.84 5.32
C LEU A 102 -2.73 0.30 6.14
N THR A 103 -4.05 0.27 6.37
CA THR A 103 -4.78 1.41 6.96
C THR A 103 -5.40 1.13 8.33
N GLY A 104 -5.61 -0.15 8.66
CA GLY A 104 -6.44 -0.57 9.80
C GLY A 104 -7.95 -0.48 9.56
N ASP A 105 -8.39 -0.02 8.39
CA ASP A 105 -9.81 0.03 8.01
C ASP A 105 -10.22 -1.22 7.22
N TRP A 106 -10.99 -2.07 7.90
CA TRP A 106 -11.49 -3.33 7.37
C TRP A 106 -12.87 -3.23 6.70
N SER A 107 -13.41 -2.03 6.50
CA SER A 107 -14.72 -1.84 5.85
C SER A 107 -14.76 -2.41 4.44
N TYR A 108 -13.79 -2.07 3.59
CA TYR A 108 -13.72 -2.54 2.20
C TYR A 108 -13.60 -4.08 2.09
N TYR A 109 -12.90 -4.73 3.02
CA TYR A 109 -12.84 -6.20 3.06
C TYR A 109 -14.21 -6.82 3.38
N LYS A 110 -14.95 -6.24 4.32
CA LYS A 110 -16.31 -6.71 4.67
C LYS A 110 -17.30 -6.44 3.54
N ASP A 111 -17.24 -5.26 2.94
CA ASP A 111 -18.10 -4.86 1.81
C ASP A 111 -17.84 -5.75 0.58
N ALA A 112 -16.59 -6.17 0.35
CA ALA A 112 -16.25 -7.15 -0.69
C ALA A 112 -16.90 -8.53 -0.43
N TRP A 113 -16.88 -9.01 0.82
CA TRP A 113 -17.57 -10.24 1.22
C TRP A 113 -19.09 -10.12 1.12
N GLU A 114 -19.66 -8.99 1.53
CA GLU A 114 -21.09 -8.71 1.39
C GLU A 114 -21.52 -8.70 -0.08
N THR A 115 -20.77 -8.01 -0.94
CA THR A 115 -20.97 -8.01 -2.40
C THR A 115 -20.88 -9.43 -2.97
N THR A 116 -19.89 -10.22 -2.54
CA THR A 116 -19.72 -11.62 -2.95
C THR A 116 -20.94 -12.48 -2.61
N GLU A 117 -21.40 -12.43 -1.36
CA GLU A 117 -22.57 -13.19 -0.94
C GLU A 117 -23.86 -12.75 -1.64
N ASN A 118 -24.03 -11.44 -1.85
CA ASN A 118 -25.28 -10.90 -2.39
C ASN A 118 -25.47 -11.19 -3.88
N TYR A 119 -24.40 -11.25 -4.66
CA TYR A 119 -24.52 -11.22 -6.13
C TYR A 119 -23.98 -12.43 -6.85
N ILE A 120 -22.90 -13.06 -6.38
CA ILE A 120 -22.25 -14.14 -7.14
C ILE A 120 -22.37 -15.52 -6.50
N ILE A 121 -22.72 -15.60 -5.20
CA ILE A 121 -23.12 -16.85 -4.55
C ILE A 121 -24.65 -17.01 -4.72
N PRO A 122 -25.14 -18.00 -5.50
CA PRO A 122 -26.58 -18.22 -5.64
C PRO A 122 -27.22 -18.57 -4.30
N GLN A 123 -28.35 -17.96 -3.95
CA GLN A 123 -29.01 -18.13 -2.66
C GLN A 123 -29.93 -19.35 -2.61
N ASP A 124 -29.84 -20.18 -1.57
CA ASP A 124 -30.78 -21.29 -1.34
C ASP A 124 -31.98 -20.84 -0.47
N PRO A 125 -33.24 -21.15 -0.85
CA PRO A 125 -33.66 -21.90 -2.03
C PRO A 125 -34.03 -21.01 -3.24
N PHE A 126 -33.79 -19.70 -3.18
CA PHE A 126 -34.30 -18.75 -4.17
C PHE A 126 -33.70 -18.97 -5.57
N ASP A 127 -32.38 -19.08 -5.65
CA ASP A 127 -31.63 -19.34 -6.87
C ASP A 127 -31.37 -20.84 -7.08
N GLN A 128 -31.45 -21.63 -6.01
CA GLN A 128 -31.15 -23.07 -6.00
C GLN A 128 -32.32 -23.95 -5.49
N PRO A 129 -33.54 -23.86 -6.05
CA PRO A 129 -34.65 -24.66 -5.55
C PRO A 129 -34.45 -26.17 -5.77
N GLY A 130 -34.84 -27.00 -4.80
CA GLY A 130 -34.77 -28.47 -4.92
C GLY A 130 -33.45 -29.10 -4.49
N THR A 131 -32.50 -28.33 -3.94
CA THR A 131 -31.23 -28.86 -3.41
C THR A 131 -31.41 -29.91 -2.30
N GLY A 132 -32.53 -29.86 -1.56
CA GLY A 132 -32.87 -30.83 -0.52
C GLY A 132 -33.34 -32.21 -1.02
N THR A 133 -33.69 -32.34 -2.31
CA THR A 133 -34.12 -33.59 -2.96
C THR A 133 -32.98 -34.32 -3.69
N TYR A 134 -31.78 -33.73 -3.68
CA TYR A 134 -30.56 -34.28 -4.28
C TYR A 134 -30.28 -35.72 -3.81
N PRO A 135 -30.07 -36.68 -4.72
CA PRO A 135 -29.73 -38.07 -4.40
C PRO A 135 -28.20 -38.30 -4.41
N PRO A 136 -27.53 -38.33 -3.24
CA PRO A 136 -26.06 -38.50 -3.19
C PRO A 136 -25.56 -39.86 -3.69
N ASP A 137 -26.42 -40.87 -3.78
CA ASP A 137 -26.12 -42.19 -4.35
C ASP A 137 -26.32 -42.27 -5.88
N ALA A 138 -26.82 -41.19 -6.50
CA ALA A 138 -26.96 -41.02 -7.94
C ALA A 138 -26.79 -39.54 -8.33
N PRO A 139 -25.59 -38.96 -8.11
CA PRO A 139 -25.39 -37.51 -8.03
C PRO A 139 -25.61 -36.78 -9.36
N ALA A 140 -25.39 -37.43 -10.50
CA ALA A 140 -25.67 -36.91 -11.83
C ALA A 140 -25.80 -38.03 -12.88
N GLN A 141 -26.43 -37.71 -14.01
CA GLN A 141 -26.40 -38.57 -15.20
C GLN A 141 -25.13 -38.28 -16.03
N TYR A 142 -24.41 -39.33 -16.40
CA TYR A 142 -23.20 -39.22 -17.22
C TYR A 142 -23.51 -38.76 -18.65
N ALA A 143 -22.64 -37.91 -19.20
CA ALA A 143 -22.50 -37.68 -20.62
C ALA A 143 -21.00 -37.57 -20.98
N PRO A 144 -20.56 -38.08 -22.14
CA PRO A 144 -19.19 -37.90 -22.60
C PRO A 144 -18.93 -36.45 -23.01
N GLU A 145 -17.70 -35.98 -22.86
CA GLU A 145 -17.25 -34.76 -23.55
C GLU A 145 -16.93 -35.08 -25.02
N GLY A 146 -17.28 -34.15 -25.92
CA GLY A 146 -16.86 -34.17 -27.33
C GLY A 146 -15.55 -33.41 -27.50
N ASP A 147 -14.79 -33.72 -28.56
CA ASP A 147 -13.49 -33.08 -28.80
C ASP A 147 -13.66 -31.71 -29.49
N LEU A 148 -14.75 -31.54 -30.25
CA LEU A 148 -15.10 -30.32 -31.00
C LEU A 148 -16.49 -29.79 -30.63
N PRO A 149 -16.78 -28.48 -30.76
CA PRO A 149 -18.14 -27.94 -30.62
C PRO A 149 -19.17 -28.63 -31.52
N SER A 150 -18.74 -29.15 -32.67
CA SER A 150 -19.59 -29.88 -33.61
C SER A 150 -20.05 -31.26 -33.14
N ASP A 151 -19.40 -31.82 -32.12
CA ASP A 151 -19.78 -33.11 -31.52
C ASP A 151 -20.99 -32.97 -30.57
N TYR A 152 -21.41 -31.74 -30.30
CA TYR A 152 -22.52 -31.41 -29.40
C TYR A 152 -23.84 -31.15 -30.18
N PRO A 153 -25.00 -31.47 -29.59
CA PRO A 153 -25.21 -31.97 -28.24
C PRO A 153 -24.79 -33.44 -28.05
N VAL A 154 -24.17 -33.73 -26.90
CA VAL A 154 -23.81 -35.11 -26.52
C VAL A 154 -24.99 -35.85 -25.89
N ASN A 155 -25.03 -37.18 -26.03
CA ASN A 155 -26.10 -37.99 -25.46
C ASN A 155 -25.79 -38.39 -24.02
N GLY A 156 -26.74 -38.16 -23.11
CA GLY A 156 -26.65 -38.66 -21.74
C GLY A 156 -26.88 -40.18 -21.68
N ASP A 157 -26.12 -40.88 -20.84
CA ASP A 157 -26.25 -42.32 -20.62
C ASP A 157 -26.65 -42.62 -19.18
N ALA A 158 -27.94 -42.92 -18.98
CA ALA A 158 -28.50 -43.28 -17.68
C ALA A 158 -28.07 -44.66 -17.17
N SER A 159 -27.39 -45.47 -18.00
CA SER A 159 -26.87 -46.79 -17.63
C SER A 159 -25.39 -46.77 -17.25
N ALA A 160 -24.67 -45.69 -17.59
CA ALA A 160 -23.29 -45.52 -17.21
C ALA A 160 -23.15 -45.37 -15.70
N PRO A 161 -22.09 -45.92 -15.10
CA PRO A 161 -21.87 -45.81 -13.67
C PRO A 161 -21.59 -44.34 -13.28
N THR A 162 -22.30 -43.89 -12.26
CA THR A 162 -21.99 -42.68 -11.48
C THR A 162 -21.75 -43.14 -10.05
N GLY A 163 -20.74 -42.59 -9.38
CA GLY A 163 -20.41 -42.96 -7.99
C GLY A 163 -21.30 -42.31 -6.94
N VAL A 164 -20.85 -42.40 -5.69
CA VAL A 164 -21.53 -41.82 -4.53
C VAL A 164 -20.83 -40.53 -4.11
N ASP A 165 -21.60 -39.46 -3.92
CA ASP A 165 -21.15 -38.22 -3.27
C ASP A 165 -21.03 -38.46 -1.75
N PRO A 166 -19.81 -38.48 -1.19
CA PRO A 166 -19.62 -38.81 0.22
C PRO A 166 -19.73 -37.60 1.17
N ILE A 167 -19.79 -36.37 0.65
CA ILE A 167 -19.71 -35.15 1.46
C ILE A 167 -21.06 -34.43 1.64
N PHE A 168 -22.05 -34.68 0.78
CA PHE A 168 -23.36 -34.03 0.87
C PHE A 168 -24.02 -34.09 2.24
N ASN A 169 -24.11 -35.29 2.83
CA ASN A 169 -24.79 -35.46 4.13
C ASN A 169 -24.04 -34.77 5.27
N ASP A 170 -22.71 -34.74 5.22
CA ASP A 170 -21.88 -34.05 6.21
C ASP A 170 -22.11 -32.53 6.13
N LEU A 171 -22.00 -31.94 4.93
CA LEU A 171 -22.28 -30.53 4.68
C LEU A 171 -23.71 -30.13 5.07
N ARG A 172 -24.71 -30.92 4.66
CA ARG A 172 -26.12 -30.66 4.98
C ARG A 172 -26.40 -30.69 6.47
N ASN A 173 -25.81 -31.62 7.21
CA ASN A 173 -25.98 -31.71 8.65
C ASN A 173 -25.30 -30.55 9.38
N THR A 174 -24.16 -30.09 8.87
CA THR A 174 -23.40 -28.95 9.42
C THR A 174 -24.11 -27.62 9.21
N TYR A 175 -24.56 -27.36 7.97
CA TYR A 175 -25.07 -26.04 7.57
C TYR A 175 -26.60 -25.95 7.49
N GLY A 176 -27.32 -27.06 7.66
CA GLY A 176 -28.78 -27.09 7.69
C GLY A 176 -29.46 -26.85 6.34
N THR A 177 -28.71 -26.81 5.24
CA THR A 177 -29.19 -26.58 3.87
C THR A 177 -28.63 -27.63 2.91
N GLY A 178 -29.36 -27.90 1.84
CA GLY A 178 -28.84 -28.65 0.69
C GLY A 178 -28.10 -27.75 -0.32
N GLY A 179 -28.27 -26.43 -0.27
CA GLY A 179 -27.65 -25.49 -1.20
C GLY A 179 -26.13 -25.48 -1.13
N ILE A 180 -25.49 -25.12 -2.24
CA ILE A 180 -24.03 -24.99 -2.31
C ILE A 180 -23.64 -23.53 -2.04
N TYR A 181 -22.66 -23.34 -1.16
CA TYR A 181 -22.10 -22.03 -0.83
C TYR A 181 -20.76 -21.84 -1.54
N GLN A 182 -20.85 -21.63 -2.85
CA GLN A 182 -19.73 -21.34 -3.76
C GLN A 182 -20.16 -20.27 -4.75
N MET A 183 -19.18 -19.53 -5.29
CA MET A 183 -19.45 -18.52 -6.32
C MET A 183 -19.81 -19.21 -7.64
N HIS A 184 -20.83 -18.71 -8.35
CA HIS A 184 -20.93 -18.95 -9.78
C HIS A 184 -19.78 -18.22 -10.49
N TRP A 185 -19.25 -18.78 -11.57
CA TRP A 185 -18.05 -18.23 -12.18
C TRP A 185 -18.28 -16.98 -13.05
N LEU A 186 -19.48 -16.74 -13.60
CA LEU A 186 -19.72 -15.67 -14.58
C LEU A 186 -21.05 -14.94 -14.33
N LEU A 187 -21.02 -13.61 -14.35
CA LEU A 187 -22.19 -12.75 -14.28
C LEU A 187 -22.21 -11.73 -15.42
N ASP A 188 -23.39 -11.45 -15.94
CA ASP A 188 -23.68 -10.28 -16.75
C ASP A 188 -24.17 -9.14 -15.84
N VAL A 189 -23.23 -8.25 -15.48
CA VAL A 189 -23.44 -7.22 -14.46
C VAL A 189 -24.49 -6.20 -14.90
N ASP A 190 -24.44 -5.78 -16.16
CA ASP A 190 -25.32 -4.74 -16.70
C ASP A 190 -26.56 -5.30 -17.40
N ASN A 191 -26.74 -6.62 -17.38
CA ASN A 191 -27.75 -7.31 -18.17
C ASN A 191 -27.63 -6.96 -19.68
N TRP A 192 -26.40 -6.90 -20.16
CA TRP A 192 -26.08 -6.60 -21.55
C TRP A 192 -26.67 -7.64 -22.51
N TYR A 193 -26.58 -8.93 -22.18
CA TYR A 193 -27.24 -10.00 -22.92
C TYR A 193 -28.76 -9.90 -22.85
N GLY A 194 -29.30 -9.49 -21.69
CA GLY A 194 -30.74 -9.25 -21.52
C GLY A 194 -31.51 -10.44 -20.93
N TYR A 195 -30.82 -11.43 -20.35
CA TYR A 195 -31.47 -12.58 -19.72
C TYR A 195 -32.05 -12.28 -18.34
N GLY A 196 -31.47 -11.33 -17.61
CA GLY A 196 -31.86 -11.03 -16.24
C GLY A 196 -31.71 -12.22 -15.29
N ASN A 197 -32.35 -12.15 -14.12
CA ASN A 197 -32.37 -13.24 -13.15
C ASN A 197 -33.74 -13.91 -13.17
N HIS A 198 -33.75 -15.23 -13.00
CA HIS A 198 -34.97 -16.06 -13.05
C HIS A 198 -35.81 -15.87 -14.32
N GLY A 199 -35.16 -15.54 -15.44
CA GLY A 199 -35.81 -15.31 -16.73
C GLY A 199 -36.58 -13.99 -16.84
N ASP A 200 -36.36 -13.03 -15.94
CA ASP A 200 -37.11 -11.77 -15.94
C ASP A 200 -36.74 -10.79 -17.07
N GLY A 201 -35.58 -11.00 -17.70
CA GLY A 201 -35.05 -10.18 -18.79
C GLY A 201 -34.65 -8.75 -18.40
N THR A 202 -34.65 -8.40 -17.11
CA THR A 202 -34.47 -7.01 -16.66
C THR A 202 -33.49 -6.83 -15.50
N SER A 203 -33.35 -7.82 -14.61
CA SER A 203 -32.44 -7.69 -13.46
C SER A 203 -30.98 -7.61 -13.88
N ARG A 204 -30.22 -6.77 -13.17
CA ARG A 204 -28.75 -6.70 -13.25
C ARG A 204 -28.10 -7.86 -12.49
N ALA A 205 -26.79 -8.05 -12.65
CA ALA A 205 -26.04 -9.18 -12.09
C ALA A 205 -26.70 -10.52 -12.46
N SER A 206 -26.95 -10.70 -13.76
CA SER A 206 -27.60 -11.89 -14.31
C SER A 206 -26.63 -13.07 -14.30
N TYR A 207 -27.04 -14.19 -13.71
CA TYR A 207 -26.27 -15.44 -13.79
C TYR A 207 -26.34 -16.01 -15.22
N ILE A 208 -25.18 -16.07 -15.88
CA ILE A 208 -25.05 -16.58 -17.25
C ILE A 208 -23.90 -17.58 -17.35
N ASN A 209 -23.87 -18.37 -18.42
CA ASN A 209 -22.74 -19.22 -18.72
C ASN A 209 -22.47 -19.25 -20.24
N THR A 210 -21.28 -19.71 -20.62
CA THR A 210 -20.79 -19.77 -21.99
C THR A 210 -20.27 -21.18 -22.31
N TYR A 211 -19.07 -21.52 -21.82
CA TYR A 211 -18.38 -22.79 -22.12
C TYR A 211 -19.18 -24.01 -21.68
N GLN A 212 -19.46 -24.90 -22.64
CA GLN A 212 -20.18 -26.17 -22.43
C GLN A 212 -19.79 -27.29 -23.42
N ARG A 213 -18.99 -27.00 -24.45
CA ARG A 213 -18.84 -27.87 -25.64
C ARG A 213 -17.41 -28.32 -25.92
N GLY A 214 -16.71 -28.71 -24.87
CA GLY A 214 -15.47 -29.46 -24.96
C GLY A 214 -14.22 -28.59 -25.15
N PRO A 215 -13.05 -29.22 -25.33
CA PRO A 215 -11.75 -28.55 -25.21
C PRO A 215 -11.42 -27.62 -26.38
N GLN A 216 -12.11 -27.74 -27.51
CA GLN A 216 -11.92 -26.86 -28.68
C GLN A 216 -12.98 -25.76 -28.77
N GLU A 217 -13.88 -25.62 -27.78
CA GLU A 217 -14.75 -24.45 -27.72
C GLU A 217 -13.95 -23.26 -27.13
N SER A 218 -13.34 -22.45 -27.98
CA SER A 218 -12.76 -21.18 -27.55
C SER A 218 -13.86 -20.19 -27.15
N VAL A 219 -13.47 -19.07 -26.52
CA VAL A 219 -14.38 -17.96 -26.17
C VAL A 219 -15.22 -17.48 -27.37
N TRP A 220 -14.63 -17.50 -28.57
CA TRP A 220 -15.21 -17.08 -29.83
C TRP A 220 -16.29 -18.02 -30.35
N GLU A 221 -16.35 -19.23 -29.83
CA GLU A 221 -17.22 -20.29 -30.34
C GLU A 221 -18.41 -20.54 -29.42
N THR A 222 -18.52 -19.84 -28.29
CA THR A 222 -19.58 -20.07 -27.31
C THR A 222 -20.95 -19.52 -27.71
N VAL A 223 -22.02 -20.11 -27.15
CA VAL A 223 -23.39 -19.57 -27.17
C VAL A 223 -23.77 -19.14 -25.75
N PRO A 224 -23.72 -17.82 -25.42
CA PRO A 224 -24.05 -17.32 -24.09
C PRO A 224 -25.51 -17.59 -23.73
N HIS A 225 -25.75 -18.13 -22.54
CA HIS A 225 -27.06 -18.61 -22.12
C HIS A 225 -27.31 -18.36 -20.62
N PRO A 226 -28.57 -18.21 -20.19
CA PRO A 226 -28.86 -18.01 -18.78
C PRO A 226 -28.59 -19.27 -17.96
N SER A 227 -28.08 -19.07 -16.74
CA SER A 227 -27.95 -20.13 -15.75
C SER A 227 -29.32 -20.63 -15.28
N TRP A 228 -30.34 -19.76 -15.29
CA TRP A 228 -31.75 -20.10 -15.12
C TRP A 228 -32.43 -20.28 -16.49
N GLU A 229 -32.63 -21.52 -16.90
CA GLU A 229 -33.27 -21.91 -18.15
C GLU A 229 -34.77 -22.16 -17.95
N ASP A 230 -35.58 -21.14 -18.23
CA ASP A 230 -37.04 -21.18 -18.17
C ASP A 230 -37.72 -21.28 -19.54
N PHE A 231 -36.93 -21.43 -20.62
CA PHE A 231 -37.39 -21.45 -22.00
C PHE A 231 -37.93 -20.13 -22.53
N SER A 232 -37.60 -19.00 -21.90
CA SER A 232 -37.95 -17.66 -22.40
C SER A 232 -37.20 -17.29 -23.68
N TRP A 233 -35.99 -17.83 -23.87
CA TRP A 233 -35.13 -17.61 -25.03
C TRP A 233 -34.64 -18.94 -25.63
N GLY A 234 -33.71 -18.88 -26.58
CA GLY A 234 -33.25 -20.06 -27.31
C GLY A 234 -34.37 -20.63 -28.17
N ALA A 235 -34.49 -21.95 -28.24
CA ALA A 235 -35.56 -22.64 -28.97
C ALA A 235 -36.93 -22.59 -28.25
N GLY A 236 -37.09 -21.74 -27.22
CA GLY A 236 -38.33 -21.62 -26.47
C GLY A 236 -38.74 -22.94 -25.83
N ASN A 237 -40.04 -23.29 -25.89
CA ASN A 237 -40.58 -24.53 -25.32
C ASN A 237 -40.01 -25.83 -25.92
N GLU A 238 -39.15 -25.76 -26.94
CA GLU A 238 -38.37 -26.89 -27.45
C GLU A 238 -37.07 -27.14 -26.66
N GLY A 239 -36.90 -26.46 -25.51
CA GLY A 239 -35.83 -26.72 -24.55
C GLY A 239 -34.87 -25.57 -24.33
N GLY A 240 -35.20 -24.35 -24.77
CA GLY A 240 -34.34 -23.19 -24.66
C GLY A 240 -33.00 -23.43 -25.35
N PHE A 241 -31.90 -23.26 -24.62
CA PHE A 241 -30.54 -23.51 -25.11
C PHE A 241 -30.06 -24.95 -24.87
N LEU A 242 -30.76 -25.75 -24.05
CA LEU A 242 -30.31 -27.10 -23.65
C LEU A 242 -29.97 -28.03 -24.83
N PRO A 243 -30.73 -28.04 -25.95
CA PRO A 243 -30.41 -28.89 -27.10
C PRO A 243 -29.10 -28.54 -27.82
N LEU A 244 -28.42 -27.45 -27.45
CA LEU A 244 -27.07 -27.16 -27.95
C LEU A 244 -25.98 -27.95 -27.21
N PHE A 245 -26.26 -28.39 -25.97
CA PHE A 245 -25.25 -28.92 -25.06
C PHE A 245 -25.41 -30.42 -24.82
N GLY A 246 -26.64 -30.90 -24.60
CA GLY A 246 -26.83 -32.32 -24.33
C GLY A 246 -28.26 -32.80 -24.40
N GLU A 247 -28.41 -34.08 -24.69
CA GLU A 247 -29.69 -34.77 -24.78
C GLU A 247 -29.85 -35.74 -23.60
N PHE A 248 -30.65 -35.33 -22.60
CA PHE A 248 -30.94 -36.10 -21.37
C PHE A 248 -32.42 -36.54 -21.29
N GLY A 249 -33.07 -36.71 -22.44
CA GLY A 249 -34.50 -36.94 -22.55
C GLY A 249 -35.26 -35.65 -22.92
N ALA A 250 -36.54 -35.56 -22.53
CA ALA A 250 -37.34 -34.37 -22.80
C ALA A 250 -36.81 -33.18 -21.98
N PRO A 251 -36.49 -32.03 -22.59
CA PRO A 251 -36.01 -30.86 -21.88
C PRO A 251 -36.98 -30.39 -20.80
N THR A 252 -36.45 -30.01 -19.65
CA THR A 252 -37.17 -29.44 -18.50
C THR A 252 -36.56 -28.11 -18.10
N GLN A 253 -37.40 -27.19 -17.63
CA GLN A 253 -36.95 -25.91 -17.08
C GLN A 253 -36.06 -26.18 -15.87
N GLN A 254 -34.87 -25.59 -15.85
CA GLN A 254 -33.85 -25.92 -14.87
C GLN A 254 -32.95 -24.73 -14.58
N TRP A 255 -32.21 -24.81 -13.47
CA TRP A 255 -31.14 -23.91 -13.12
C TRP A 255 -29.83 -24.69 -13.01
N ARG A 256 -28.70 -24.06 -13.33
CA ARG A 256 -27.36 -24.65 -13.14
C ARG A 256 -26.32 -23.57 -12.89
N TYR A 257 -25.40 -23.84 -11.97
CA TYR A 257 -24.26 -23.00 -11.69
C TYR A 257 -22.97 -23.83 -11.75
N THR A 258 -21.90 -23.17 -12.14
CA THR A 258 -20.55 -23.72 -12.18
C THR A 258 -19.63 -22.80 -11.41
N SER A 259 -18.84 -23.33 -10.48
CA SER A 259 -17.80 -22.59 -9.77
C SER A 259 -16.46 -22.70 -10.48
N ALA A 260 -15.59 -21.72 -10.30
CA ALA A 260 -14.18 -21.80 -10.65
C ALA A 260 -13.39 -21.98 -9.35
N SER A 261 -12.76 -23.15 -9.17
CA SER A 261 -12.21 -23.53 -7.86
C SER A 261 -11.08 -22.62 -7.39
N ASP A 262 -10.32 -22.06 -8.33
CA ASP A 262 -9.19 -21.17 -8.04
C ASP A 262 -9.67 -19.84 -7.44
N ALA A 263 -10.82 -19.32 -7.87
CA ALA A 263 -11.42 -18.10 -7.35
C ALA A 263 -11.92 -18.26 -5.92
N ASP A 264 -12.69 -19.31 -5.64
CA ASP A 264 -13.12 -19.65 -4.28
C ASP A 264 -11.91 -19.90 -3.37
N ALA A 265 -10.86 -20.57 -3.87
CA ALA A 265 -9.63 -20.76 -3.12
C ALA A 265 -8.88 -19.44 -2.87
N ARG A 266 -8.83 -18.52 -3.86
CA ARG A 266 -8.24 -17.18 -3.71
C ARG A 266 -9.03 -16.34 -2.71
N GLN A 267 -10.35 -16.47 -2.68
CA GLN A 267 -11.22 -15.83 -1.68
C GLN A 267 -10.86 -16.30 -0.25
N VAL A 268 -10.62 -17.60 -0.07
CA VAL A 268 -10.13 -18.17 1.21
C VAL A 268 -8.71 -17.67 1.52
N GLN A 269 -7.79 -17.68 0.57
CA GLN A 269 -6.42 -17.17 0.71
C GLN A 269 -6.39 -15.70 1.14
N ALA A 270 -7.18 -14.84 0.49
CA ALA A 270 -7.33 -13.43 0.84
C ALA A 270 -7.84 -13.26 2.29
N SER A 271 -8.79 -14.10 2.69
CA SER A 271 -9.36 -14.09 4.03
C SER A 271 -8.37 -14.53 5.10
N TYR A 272 -7.45 -15.44 4.77
CA TYR A 272 -6.33 -15.79 5.67
C TYR A 272 -5.44 -14.59 5.95
N TRP A 273 -5.04 -13.87 4.90
CA TRP A 273 -4.22 -12.67 5.07
C TRP A 273 -4.95 -11.59 5.85
N ALA A 274 -6.25 -11.38 5.58
CA ALA A 274 -7.07 -10.48 6.37
C ALA A 274 -7.09 -10.87 7.85
N GLN A 275 -7.33 -12.15 8.15
CA GLN A 275 -7.34 -12.68 9.51
C GLN A 275 -5.99 -12.45 10.20
N LYS A 276 -4.88 -12.88 9.59
CA LYS A 276 -3.53 -12.70 10.12
C LYS A 276 -3.22 -11.23 10.40
N TRP A 277 -3.45 -10.36 9.43
CA TRP A 277 -3.16 -8.94 9.55
C TRP A 277 -4.07 -8.22 10.55
N ALA A 278 -5.34 -8.62 10.67
CA ALA A 278 -6.22 -8.11 11.70
C ALA A 278 -5.82 -8.60 13.10
N GLU A 279 -5.25 -9.81 13.23
CA GLU A 279 -4.66 -10.30 14.48
C GLU A 279 -3.43 -9.50 14.89
N GLU A 280 -2.53 -9.22 13.95
CA GLU A 280 -1.36 -8.34 14.17
C GLU A 280 -1.78 -6.95 14.69
N GLN A 281 -2.90 -6.42 14.18
CA GLN A 281 -3.49 -5.15 14.60
C GLN A 281 -4.36 -5.26 15.87
N GLY A 282 -4.60 -6.46 16.40
CA GLY A 282 -5.44 -6.68 17.59
C GLY A 282 -6.94 -6.48 17.36
N VAL A 283 -7.40 -6.53 16.11
CA VAL A 283 -8.79 -6.25 15.69
C VAL A 283 -9.48 -7.41 14.97
N ALA A 284 -8.90 -8.61 14.95
CA ALA A 284 -9.45 -9.81 14.30
C ALA A 284 -10.93 -10.11 14.62
N ALA A 285 -11.41 -9.77 15.83
CA ALA A 285 -12.81 -9.91 16.19
C ALA A 285 -13.77 -9.12 15.28
N GLN A 286 -13.30 -8.05 14.62
CA GLN A 286 -14.08 -7.21 13.71
C GLN A 286 -14.42 -7.89 12.38
N ILE A 287 -13.68 -8.94 12.00
CA ILE A 287 -13.82 -9.66 10.72
C ILE A 287 -14.14 -11.16 10.91
N SER A 288 -14.61 -11.53 12.11
CA SER A 288 -14.86 -12.93 12.47
C SER A 288 -15.98 -13.58 11.65
N ASP A 289 -16.97 -12.81 11.22
CA ASP A 289 -18.04 -13.30 10.36
C ASP A 289 -17.51 -13.67 8.97
N GLU A 290 -16.64 -12.84 8.39
CA GLU A 290 -16.00 -13.09 7.09
C GLU A 290 -15.08 -14.31 7.15
N SER A 291 -14.33 -14.49 8.24
CA SER A 291 -13.51 -15.70 8.45
C SER A 291 -14.37 -16.97 8.52
N ALA A 292 -15.55 -16.90 9.16
CA ALA A 292 -16.49 -18.01 9.18
C ALA A 292 -17.13 -18.29 7.81
N LYS A 293 -17.35 -17.25 6.98
CA LYS A 293 -17.80 -17.39 5.58
C LYS A 293 -16.72 -18.08 4.74
N ALA A 294 -15.46 -17.69 4.89
CA ALA A 294 -14.33 -18.33 4.23
C ALA A 294 -14.21 -19.81 4.63
N ALA A 295 -14.37 -20.14 5.92
CA ALA A 295 -14.40 -21.52 6.40
C ALA A 295 -15.51 -22.35 5.74
N LYS A 296 -16.71 -21.76 5.61
CA LYS A 296 -17.85 -22.39 4.95
C LYS A 296 -17.61 -22.60 3.46
N MET A 297 -17.10 -21.58 2.75
CA MET A 297 -16.73 -21.70 1.34
C MET A 297 -15.70 -22.80 1.12
N GLY A 298 -14.65 -22.86 1.95
CA GLY A 298 -13.66 -23.93 1.93
C GLY A 298 -14.24 -25.33 2.18
N ASP A 299 -15.30 -25.43 2.98
CA ASP A 299 -15.98 -26.72 3.20
C ASP A 299 -16.71 -27.23 1.95
N TYR A 300 -17.40 -26.34 1.22
CA TYR A 300 -18.07 -26.67 -0.05
C TYR A 300 -17.09 -26.83 -1.20
N LEU A 301 -15.97 -26.11 -1.19
CA LEU A 301 -14.91 -26.22 -2.20
C LEU A 301 -14.33 -27.63 -2.33
N ARG A 302 -14.50 -28.49 -1.31
CA ARG A 302 -14.20 -29.93 -1.38
C ARG A 302 -14.90 -30.66 -2.51
N TYR A 303 -16.01 -30.17 -3.06
CA TYR A 303 -16.63 -30.76 -4.26
C TYR A 303 -15.66 -30.83 -5.46
N THR A 304 -14.70 -29.91 -5.52
CA THR A 304 -13.67 -29.87 -6.57
C THR A 304 -12.56 -30.89 -6.37
N MET A 305 -12.57 -31.65 -5.26
CA MET A 305 -11.61 -32.73 -4.97
C MET A 305 -12.02 -34.08 -5.54
N PHE A 306 -13.19 -34.16 -6.19
CA PHE A 306 -13.79 -35.38 -6.68
C PHE A 306 -13.88 -35.40 -8.21
N ASP A 307 -13.71 -36.59 -8.77
CA ASP A 307 -13.98 -36.87 -10.18
C ASP A 307 -15.37 -36.37 -10.61
N LYS A 308 -15.50 -35.94 -11.87
CA LYS A 308 -16.73 -35.35 -12.44
C LYS A 308 -17.98 -36.14 -12.10
N TYR A 309 -17.93 -37.47 -12.20
CA TYR A 309 -19.06 -38.36 -11.95
C TYR A 309 -18.83 -39.29 -10.76
N PHE A 310 -17.99 -38.86 -9.81
CA PHE A 310 -17.58 -39.62 -8.62
C PHE A 310 -17.06 -41.02 -8.98
N ARG A 311 -16.40 -41.14 -10.13
CA ARG A 311 -15.76 -42.39 -10.54
C ARG A 311 -14.42 -42.57 -9.83
N PRO A 312 -13.98 -43.80 -9.55
CA PRO A 312 -12.71 -44.02 -8.87
C PRO A 312 -11.54 -43.35 -9.60
N ILE A 313 -10.52 -42.96 -8.84
CA ILE A 313 -9.21 -42.66 -9.41
C ILE A 313 -8.58 -43.99 -9.87
N ASP A 314 -7.88 -44.01 -11.01
CA ASP A 314 -7.45 -45.22 -11.76
C ASP A 314 -8.57 -45.88 -12.58
N ILE A 315 -9.47 -45.08 -13.17
CA ILE A 315 -10.60 -45.66 -13.90
C ILE A 315 -10.22 -46.11 -15.32
N GLN A 316 -9.44 -47.18 -15.38
CA GLN A 316 -9.37 -48.06 -16.56
C GLN A 316 -10.50 -49.13 -16.54
N SER A 317 -11.47 -49.04 -15.61
CA SER A 317 -12.64 -49.93 -15.52
C SER A 317 -13.95 -49.16 -15.34
N ASN A 318 -14.93 -49.36 -16.22
CA ASN A 318 -16.27 -48.71 -16.16
C ASN A 318 -17.08 -49.08 -14.88
N THR A 319 -16.72 -48.53 -13.72
CA THR A 319 -17.28 -48.84 -12.39
C THR A 319 -17.65 -47.59 -11.61
N ALA A 320 -18.69 -47.68 -10.78
CA ALA A 320 -19.12 -46.59 -9.89
C ALA A 320 -18.20 -46.50 -8.66
N GLY A 321 -17.88 -45.27 -8.24
CA GLY A 321 -17.18 -45.02 -6.97
C GLY A 321 -18.10 -45.24 -5.77
N THR A 322 -17.49 -45.52 -4.63
CA THR A 322 -18.19 -45.86 -3.37
C THR A 322 -18.03 -44.79 -2.29
N GLY A 323 -17.25 -43.74 -2.56
CA GLY A 323 -17.05 -42.55 -1.74
C GLY A 323 -15.74 -41.86 -2.11
N TYR A 324 -14.80 -41.80 -1.17
CA TYR A 324 -13.49 -41.15 -1.35
C TYR A 324 -12.52 -41.88 -2.29
N ASP A 325 -12.89 -43.07 -2.80
CA ASP A 325 -12.16 -43.70 -3.90
C ASP A 325 -12.19 -42.87 -5.20
N SER A 326 -13.13 -41.92 -5.30
CA SER A 326 -13.23 -40.92 -6.37
C SER A 326 -12.56 -39.57 -6.06
N ALA A 327 -11.95 -39.42 -4.88
CA ALA A 327 -11.29 -38.18 -4.48
C ALA A 327 -9.83 -38.16 -4.96
N HIS A 328 -9.51 -37.24 -5.85
CA HIS A 328 -8.13 -36.93 -6.24
C HIS A 328 -7.47 -35.90 -5.30
N TYR A 329 -8.24 -35.20 -4.46
CA TYR A 329 -7.76 -34.22 -3.47
C TYR A 329 -7.02 -33.00 -4.05
N LEU A 330 -7.22 -32.73 -5.33
CA LEU A 330 -6.73 -31.53 -6.03
C LEU A 330 -7.87 -30.54 -6.22
N MET A 331 -7.56 -29.29 -6.54
CA MET A 331 -8.53 -28.33 -7.03
C MET A 331 -8.74 -28.56 -8.54
N SER A 332 -9.83 -29.24 -8.90
CA SER A 332 -10.20 -29.46 -10.32
C SER A 332 -10.79 -28.20 -10.97
N TRP A 333 -10.91 -28.17 -12.30
CA TRP A 333 -11.39 -26.99 -13.06
C TRP A 333 -12.69 -26.37 -12.54
N TYR A 334 -13.63 -27.19 -12.06
CA TYR A 334 -14.90 -26.72 -11.51
C TYR A 334 -15.54 -27.73 -10.56
N ALA A 335 -16.50 -27.25 -9.78
CA ALA A 335 -17.67 -28.03 -9.41
C ALA A 335 -18.90 -27.40 -10.08
N SER A 336 -19.91 -28.22 -10.41
CA SER A 336 -21.16 -27.71 -10.96
C SER A 336 -22.35 -28.42 -10.34
N TRP A 337 -23.46 -27.68 -10.20
CA TRP A 337 -24.69 -28.18 -9.62
C TRP A 337 -25.89 -27.53 -10.27
N GLY A 338 -27.01 -28.24 -10.28
CA GLY A 338 -28.22 -27.76 -10.92
C GLY A 338 -29.46 -28.49 -10.45
N GLY A 339 -30.63 -28.04 -10.92
CA GLY A 339 -31.89 -28.63 -10.52
C GLY A 339 -33.09 -28.11 -11.30
N ASP A 340 -34.23 -28.73 -11.04
CA ASP A 340 -35.53 -28.32 -11.54
C ASP A 340 -35.95 -26.97 -10.95
N VAL A 341 -36.49 -26.05 -11.76
CA VAL A 341 -37.00 -24.76 -11.25
C VAL A 341 -38.15 -24.91 -10.25
N GLY A 342 -38.91 -26.02 -10.34
CA GLY A 342 -39.97 -26.38 -9.39
C GLY A 342 -39.47 -27.18 -8.18
N GLY A 343 -38.16 -27.49 -8.13
CA GLY A 343 -37.50 -28.22 -7.05
C GLY A 343 -37.73 -29.74 -7.05
N ALA A 344 -38.17 -30.34 -8.16
CA ALA A 344 -38.44 -31.78 -8.25
C ALA A 344 -37.19 -32.66 -8.16
N TRP A 345 -36.04 -32.20 -8.68
CA TRP A 345 -34.77 -32.93 -8.72
C TRP A 345 -33.59 -31.95 -8.71
N SER A 346 -32.41 -32.44 -8.35
CA SER A 346 -31.14 -31.71 -8.45
C SER A 346 -29.96 -32.68 -8.66
N TRP A 347 -28.84 -32.17 -9.14
CA TRP A 347 -27.61 -32.93 -9.45
C TRP A 347 -26.35 -32.15 -9.06
N ARG A 348 -25.22 -32.84 -8.94
CA ARG A 348 -23.87 -32.29 -8.71
C ARG A 348 -22.81 -33.07 -9.45
N ILE A 349 -21.77 -32.38 -9.89
CA ILE A 349 -20.54 -32.95 -10.46
C ILE A 349 -19.32 -32.23 -9.87
N GLY A 350 -18.23 -32.96 -9.68
CA GLY A 350 -16.89 -32.37 -9.54
C GLY A 350 -16.27 -32.12 -10.93
N SER A 351 -14.96 -32.30 -11.06
CA SER A 351 -14.31 -32.34 -12.36
C SER A 351 -13.12 -33.32 -12.36
N SER A 352 -12.98 -34.08 -13.44
CA SER A 352 -11.89 -35.05 -13.59
C SER A 352 -10.56 -34.42 -14.03
N HIS A 353 -10.56 -33.12 -14.34
CA HIS A 353 -9.42 -32.40 -14.91
C HIS A 353 -8.87 -31.40 -13.89
N SER A 354 -7.59 -31.52 -13.55
CA SER A 354 -6.91 -30.64 -12.59
C SER A 354 -5.73 -29.95 -13.23
N HIS A 355 -5.74 -28.62 -13.22
CA HIS A 355 -4.69 -27.76 -13.76
C HIS A 355 -3.81 -27.24 -12.63
N GLN A 356 -2.49 -27.15 -12.82
CA GLN A 356 -1.56 -26.61 -11.82
C GLN A 356 -1.96 -25.19 -11.40
N GLY A 357 -2.43 -24.40 -12.38
CA GLY A 357 -2.89 -23.02 -12.21
C GLY A 357 -4.00 -22.83 -11.18
N TYR A 358 -4.74 -23.89 -10.84
CA TYR A 358 -5.89 -23.87 -9.96
C TYR A 358 -5.57 -24.29 -8.52
N GLN A 359 -4.41 -24.89 -8.29
CA GLN A 359 -4.02 -25.35 -6.95
C GLN A 359 -3.75 -24.14 -6.04
N ASN A 360 -4.07 -24.27 -4.76
CA ASN A 360 -3.89 -23.24 -3.75
C ASN A 360 -3.52 -23.85 -2.39
N VAL A 361 -2.22 -24.13 -2.23
CA VAL A 361 -1.66 -24.65 -0.98
C VAL A 361 -1.83 -23.67 0.18
N MET A 362 -1.93 -22.36 -0.10
CA MET A 362 -2.14 -21.36 0.93
C MET A 362 -3.56 -21.41 1.51
N ALA A 363 -4.57 -21.59 0.67
CA ALA A 363 -5.95 -21.81 1.11
C ALA A 363 -6.08 -23.13 1.89
N ALA A 364 -5.45 -24.21 1.42
CA ALA A 364 -5.45 -25.49 2.13
C ALA A 364 -4.75 -25.39 3.50
N TYR A 365 -3.64 -24.64 3.58
CA TYR A 365 -3.00 -24.31 4.85
C TYR A 365 -3.94 -23.52 5.77
N ALA A 366 -4.55 -22.44 5.29
CA ALA A 366 -5.50 -21.64 6.08
C ALA A 366 -6.63 -22.50 6.68
N LEU A 367 -7.25 -23.37 5.88
CA LEU A 367 -8.37 -24.21 6.31
C LEU A 367 -7.97 -25.31 7.31
N THR A 368 -6.68 -25.61 7.44
CA THR A 368 -6.15 -26.59 8.40
C THR A 368 -5.56 -25.92 9.65
N THR A 369 -4.84 -24.83 9.50
CA THR A 369 -4.09 -24.22 10.60
C THR A 369 -4.81 -23.06 11.29
N GLU A 370 -5.55 -22.24 10.53
CA GLU A 370 -6.22 -21.07 11.10
C GLU A 370 -7.53 -21.48 11.78
N ALA A 371 -7.57 -21.34 13.11
CA ALA A 371 -8.66 -21.88 13.92
C ALA A 371 -10.01 -21.20 13.61
N SER A 372 -9.98 -19.91 13.26
CA SER A 372 -11.16 -19.14 12.87
C SER A 372 -11.70 -19.52 11.49
N MET A 373 -10.86 -20.15 10.65
CA MET A 373 -11.19 -20.53 9.27
C MET A 373 -11.36 -22.05 9.08
N ARG A 374 -11.21 -22.85 10.14
CA ARG A 374 -11.35 -24.31 10.04
C ARG A 374 -12.78 -24.70 9.59
N PRO A 375 -12.95 -25.54 8.55
CA PRO A 375 -14.24 -26.09 8.17
C PRO A 375 -14.98 -26.73 9.34
N GLN A 376 -16.30 -26.57 9.37
CA GLN A 376 -17.12 -27.02 10.50
C GLN A 376 -17.67 -28.44 10.31
N SER A 377 -17.67 -28.95 9.08
CA SER A 377 -18.05 -30.33 8.82
C SER A 377 -17.08 -31.33 9.44
N SER A 378 -17.57 -32.54 9.69
CA SER A 378 -16.80 -33.54 10.43
C SER A 378 -15.57 -34.02 9.68
N GLN A 379 -15.61 -34.03 8.34
CA GLN A 379 -14.52 -34.49 7.48
C GLN A 379 -13.71 -33.35 6.86
N GLY A 380 -14.23 -32.11 6.87
CA GLY A 380 -13.64 -31.00 6.13
C GLY A 380 -12.16 -30.75 6.45
N TYR A 381 -11.80 -30.72 7.74
CA TYR A 381 -10.41 -30.56 8.16
C TYR A 381 -9.48 -31.65 7.60
N GLY A 382 -9.86 -32.92 7.72
CA GLY A 382 -9.02 -34.04 7.29
C GLY A 382 -8.83 -34.09 5.77
N ASP A 383 -9.85 -33.71 5.01
CA ASP A 383 -9.75 -33.65 3.54
C ASP A 383 -8.77 -32.56 3.08
N TRP A 384 -8.78 -31.40 3.75
CA TRP A 384 -7.84 -30.32 3.45
C TRP A 384 -6.40 -30.64 3.87
N GLU A 385 -6.19 -31.43 4.95
CA GLU A 385 -4.86 -31.95 5.29
C GLU A 385 -4.30 -32.81 4.14
N ILE A 386 -5.12 -33.72 3.60
CA ILE A 386 -4.71 -34.57 2.47
C ILE A 386 -4.50 -33.71 1.21
N SER A 387 -5.39 -32.74 0.96
CA SER A 387 -5.30 -31.87 -0.21
C SER A 387 -4.04 -31.01 -0.20
N LEU A 388 -3.66 -30.44 0.95
CA LEU A 388 -2.43 -29.65 1.06
C LEU A 388 -1.19 -30.45 0.60
N ASP A 389 -1.04 -31.67 1.11
CA ASP A 389 0.08 -32.55 0.76
C ASP A 389 0.02 -32.99 -0.70
N ARG A 390 -1.18 -33.35 -1.19
CA ARG A 390 -1.41 -33.78 -2.57
C ARG A 390 -1.13 -32.68 -3.58
N GLN A 391 -1.43 -31.42 -3.25
CA GLN A 391 -1.12 -30.28 -4.10
C GLN A 391 0.39 -30.06 -4.20
N LEU A 392 1.14 -30.17 -3.10
CA LEU A 392 2.61 -30.10 -3.13
C LEU A 392 3.21 -31.25 -3.96
N ASP A 393 2.69 -32.47 -3.82
CA ASP A 393 3.06 -33.60 -4.67
C ASP A 393 2.86 -33.28 -6.17
N LEU A 394 1.76 -32.60 -6.52
CA LEU A 394 1.46 -32.24 -7.91
C LEU A 394 2.49 -31.24 -8.45
N TYR A 395 2.86 -30.21 -7.70
CA TYR A 395 3.90 -29.26 -8.11
C TYR A 395 5.26 -29.96 -8.30
N GLU A 396 5.65 -30.84 -7.38
CA GLU A 396 6.87 -31.65 -7.48
C GLU A 396 6.86 -32.59 -8.69
N TYR A 397 5.70 -33.18 -9.01
CA TYR A 397 5.50 -34.03 -10.17
C TYR A 397 5.59 -33.24 -11.49
N LEU A 398 4.99 -32.04 -11.55
CA LEU A 398 4.88 -31.26 -12.79
C LEU A 398 6.07 -30.31 -13.05
N GLN A 399 6.99 -30.15 -12.10
CA GLN A 399 8.12 -29.24 -12.27
C GLN A 399 9.09 -29.77 -13.34
N SER A 400 9.21 -29.02 -14.44
CA SER A 400 10.08 -29.31 -15.58
C SER A 400 11.57 -29.36 -15.20
N ALA A 401 12.39 -29.84 -16.14
CA ALA A 401 13.84 -29.83 -16.02
C ALA A 401 14.37 -28.41 -15.74
N GLU A 402 13.81 -27.39 -16.40
CA GLU A 402 14.20 -25.98 -16.29
C GLU A 402 13.69 -25.35 -14.99
N GLY A 403 12.43 -25.57 -14.62
CA GLY A 403 11.86 -25.06 -13.36
C GLY A 403 10.39 -24.63 -13.42
N ALA A 404 9.83 -24.40 -14.61
CA ALA A 404 8.41 -24.14 -14.82
C ALA A 404 7.53 -25.34 -14.46
N ILE A 405 6.24 -25.10 -14.17
CA ILE A 405 5.27 -26.13 -13.79
C ILE A 405 4.39 -26.51 -14.99
N ALA A 406 4.40 -27.77 -15.41
CA ALA A 406 3.59 -28.27 -16.53
C ALA A 406 2.07 -28.31 -16.21
N GLY A 407 1.25 -28.58 -17.23
CA GLY A 407 -0.20 -28.34 -17.19
C GLY A 407 -0.94 -28.99 -16.02
N GLY A 408 -1.02 -30.31 -15.98
CA GLY A 408 -1.82 -30.98 -14.97
C GLY A 408 -2.07 -32.45 -15.24
N VAL A 409 -3.23 -32.92 -14.77
CA VAL A 409 -3.62 -34.32 -14.80
C VAL A 409 -5.12 -34.48 -15.06
N THR A 410 -5.50 -35.63 -15.62
CA THR A 410 -6.91 -36.02 -15.82
C THR A 410 -7.19 -37.45 -15.36
N ASN A 411 -8.34 -37.65 -14.72
CA ASN A 411 -8.92 -38.98 -14.45
C ASN A 411 -9.88 -39.44 -15.56
N SER A 412 -10.20 -38.57 -16.52
CA SER A 412 -11.13 -38.87 -17.62
C SER A 412 -10.47 -38.51 -18.93
N TRP A 413 -9.69 -39.44 -19.49
CA TRP A 413 -9.01 -39.21 -20.76
C TRP A 413 -10.03 -38.89 -21.86
N ALA A 414 -9.76 -37.79 -22.57
CA ALA A 414 -10.64 -37.19 -23.57
C ALA A 414 -12.08 -36.90 -23.06
N GLY A 415 -12.24 -36.75 -21.74
CA GLY A 415 -13.51 -36.44 -21.08
C GLY A 415 -14.57 -37.53 -21.18
N ARG A 416 -14.16 -38.76 -21.49
CA ARG A 416 -15.07 -39.91 -21.68
C ARG A 416 -14.54 -41.21 -21.07
N TYR A 417 -13.58 -41.10 -20.15
CA TYR A 417 -12.96 -42.23 -19.46
C TYR A 417 -12.39 -43.29 -20.41
N ASP A 418 -11.84 -42.83 -21.53
CA ASP A 418 -11.16 -43.72 -22.48
C ASP A 418 -9.87 -44.31 -21.85
N PRO A 419 -9.40 -45.48 -22.31
CA PRO A 419 -8.10 -46.00 -21.89
C PRO A 419 -6.97 -45.01 -22.18
N TYR A 420 -6.07 -44.86 -21.23
CA TYR A 420 -4.92 -43.97 -21.37
C TYR A 420 -3.98 -44.40 -22.52
N PRO A 421 -3.32 -43.45 -23.20
CA PRO A 421 -2.29 -43.77 -24.17
C PRO A 421 -1.16 -44.61 -23.54
N SER A 422 -0.61 -45.56 -24.31
CA SER A 422 0.49 -46.40 -23.83
C SER A 422 1.72 -45.55 -23.50
N GLY A 423 2.21 -45.67 -22.26
CA GLY A 423 3.41 -44.95 -21.80
C GLY A 423 3.15 -43.53 -21.32
N ILE A 424 1.88 -43.10 -21.17
CA ILE A 424 1.58 -41.84 -20.49
C ILE A 424 2.07 -41.91 -19.03
N SER A 425 2.71 -40.84 -18.56
CA SER A 425 3.03 -40.66 -17.15
C SER A 425 1.75 -40.51 -16.32
N THR A 426 1.79 -40.98 -15.07
CA THR A 426 0.65 -40.90 -14.15
C THR A 426 1.03 -40.29 -12.81
N PHE A 427 0.05 -39.63 -12.20
CA PHE A 427 0.11 -39.05 -10.85
C PHE A 427 -1.05 -39.60 -10.04
N TYR A 428 -0.76 -40.45 -9.06
CA TYR A 428 -1.81 -41.19 -8.34
C TYR A 428 -2.83 -41.81 -9.32
N GLU A 429 -2.35 -42.42 -10.41
CA GLU A 429 -3.13 -43.03 -11.50
C GLU A 429 -3.97 -42.09 -12.38
N MET A 430 -3.88 -40.77 -12.20
CA MET A 430 -4.38 -39.79 -13.16
C MET A 430 -3.35 -39.58 -14.28
N ALA A 431 -3.79 -39.54 -15.54
CA ALA A 431 -2.92 -39.34 -16.69
C ALA A 431 -2.38 -37.91 -16.74
N TYR A 432 -1.10 -37.74 -17.06
CA TYR A 432 -0.53 -36.42 -17.38
C TYR A 432 -1.26 -35.78 -18.55
N ASP A 433 -1.61 -34.52 -18.39
CA ASP A 433 -2.14 -33.67 -19.45
C ASP A 433 -1.37 -32.35 -19.43
N TRP A 434 -0.75 -32.00 -20.57
CA TRP A 434 0.02 -30.77 -20.68
C TRP A 434 -0.86 -29.54 -20.93
N GLN A 435 -2.10 -29.74 -21.37
CA GLN A 435 -3.09 -28.71 -21.65
C GLN A 435 -4.49 -29.08 -21.08
N PRO A 436 -4.63 -29.28 -19.76
CA PRO A 436 -5.92 -29.67 -19.17
C PRO A 436 -7.07 -28.77 -19.62
N VAL A 437 -8.22 -29.40 -19.91
CA VAL A 437 -9.53 -28.77 -20.18
C VAL A 437 -9.71 -28.10 -21.53
N TYR A 438 -8.81 -27.22 -21.97
CA TYR A 438 -9.00 -26.46 -23.21
C TYR A 438 -7.73 -26.36 -24.05
N HIS A 439 -7.93 -26.39 -25.36
CA HIS A 439 -6.91 -26.60 -26.39
C HIS A 439 -6.88 -25.48 -27.45
N ASP A 440 -7.82 -24.51 -27.41
CA ASP A 440 -7.83 -23.32 -28.27
C ASP A 440 -7.96 -22.01 -27.45
N PRO A 441 -6.82 -21.38 -27.06
CA PRO A 441 -5.46 -21.93 -27.12
C PRO A 441 -5.22 -23.00 -26.05
N PRO A 442 -4.14 -23.79 -26.11
CA PRO A 442 -3.77 -24.74 -25.06
C PRO A 442 -3.67 -24.12 -23.67
N SER A 443 -4.26 -24.76 -22.66
CA SER A 443 -4.43 -24.11 -21.36
C SER A 443 -3.18 -23.70 -20.61
N ASN A 444 -2.12 -24.51 -20.70
CA ASN A 444 -0.85 -24.20 -20.05
C ASN A 444 0.16 -23.51 -20.97
N SER A 445 -0.28 -23.00 -22.13
CA SER A 445 0.58 -22.11 -22.93
C SER A 445 0.64 -20.70 -22.34
N TRP A 446 -0.30 -20.31 -21.48
CA TRP A 446 -0.30 -18.99 -20.86
C TRP A 446 0.61 -18.94 -19.63
N PHE A 447 1.61 -18.05 -19.64
CA PHE A 447 2.53 -17.87 -18.51
C PHE A 447 1.84 -17.40 -17.22
N GLY A 448 0.68 -16.76 -17.31
CA GLY A 448 -0.02 -16.23 -16.14
C GLY A 448 -0.36 -17.29 -15.08
N PHE A 449 -0.62 -18.55 -15.49
CA PHE A 449 -0.81 -19.64 -14.53
C PHE A 449 0.46 -20.01 -13.76
N GLN A 450 1.64 -19.75 -14.29
CA GLN A 450 2.88 -19.89 -13.50
C GLN A 450 2.84 -18.90 -12.34
N CYS A 451 2.52 -17.63 -12.63
CA CYS A 451 2.50 -16.57 -11.63
C CYS A 451 1.43 -16.79 -10.57
N TRP A 452 0.16 -16.88 -10.96
CA TRP A 452 -0.94 -17.01 -9.98
C TRP A 452 -0.80 -18.23 -9.07
N SER A 453 -0.33 -19.35 -9.63
CA SER A 453 -0.19 -20.59 -8.86
C SER A 453 1.03 -20.56 -7.94
N MET A 454 2.19 -20.13 -8.46
CA MET A 454 3.42 -20.10 -7.67
C MET A 454 3.42 -19.03 -6.60
N GLU A 455 2.61 -17.97 -6.74
CA GLU A 455 2.36 -17.05 -5.63
C GLU A 455 1.85 -17.77 -4.39
N ARG A 456 0.91 -18.70 -4.56
CA ARG A 456 0.30 -19.45 -3.45
C ARG A 456 1.33 -20.37 -2.78
N VAL A 457 2.25 -20.95 -3.55
CA VAL A 457 3.34 -21.79 -3.02
C VAL A 457 4.38 -20.94 -2.29
N VAL A 458 4.73 -19.77 -2.83
CA VAL A 458 5.66 -18.84 -2.18
C VAL A 458 5.08 -18.28 -0.89
N GLU A 459 3.79 -17.95 -0.84
CA GLU A 459 3.11 -17.56 0.40
C GLU A 459 3.13 -18.68 1.43
N TYR A 460 2.86 -19.92 1.02
CA TYR A 460 2.97 -21.06 1.92
C TYR A 460 4.41 -21.25 2.43
N TYR A 461 5.43 -21.05 1.59
CA TYR A 461 6.82 -21.04 2.05
C TYR A 461 7.08 -19.90 3.05
N LEU A 462 6.65 -18.68 2.74
CA LEU A 462 6.76 -17.51 3.61
C LEU A 462 6.16 -17.76 4.99
N GLU A 463 4.98 -18.38 5.07
CA GLU A 463 4.30 -18.62 6.35
C GLU A 463 4.85 -19.79 7.15
N THR A 464 5.50 -20.77 6.52
CA THR A 464 5.79 -22.06 7.16
C THR A 464 7.25 -22.47 7.19
N GLY A 465 8.11 -21.88 6.35
CA GLY A 465 9.48 -22.35 6.16
C GLY A 465 9.56 -23.76 5.58
N SER A 466 8.49 -24.27 4.96
CA SER A 466 8.42 -25.63 4.44
C SER A 466 9.55 -25.91 3.45
N ALA A 467 10.38 -26.92 3.75
CA ALA A 467 11.51 -27.30 2.92
C ALA A 467 11.10 -27.78 1.52
N ARG A 468 9.91 -28.40 1.40
CA ARG A 468 9.35 -28.81 0.10
C ARG A 468 8.96 -27.60 -0.73
N ALA A 469 8.19 -26.68 -0.14
CA ALA A 469 7.80 -25.44 -0.80
C ALA A 469 9.02 -24.62 -1.21
N LYS A 470 10.01 -24.48 -0.32
CA LYS A 470 11.29 -23.83 -0.62
C LYS A 470 11.96 -24.43 -1.86
N ALA A 471 12.07 -25.76 -1.96
CA ALA A 471 12.73 -26.41 -3.10
C ALA A 471 11.98 -26.17 -4.42
N ILE A 472 10.65 -26.23 -4.41
CA ILE A 472 9.80 -25.92 -5.57
C ILE A 472 10.01 -24.45 -5.98
N CYS A 473 9.89 -23.53 -5.02
CA CYS A 473 10.04 -22.09 -5.23
C CYS A 473 11.44 -21.72 -5.72
N GLU A 474 12.51 -22.23 -5.11
CA GLU A 474 13.89 -21.91 -5.49
C GLU A 474 14.17 -22.26 -6.96
N LYS A 475 13.76 -23.45 -7.41
CA LYS A 475 13.94 -23.85 -8.81
C LYS A 475 13.10 -22.98 -9.77
N TRP A 476 11.85 -22.72 -9.41
CA TRP A 476 10.95 -21.91 -10.24
C TRP A 476 11.39 -20.43 -10.31
N VAL A 477 11.76 -19.81 -9.18
CA VAL A 477 12.17 -18.41 -9.10
C VAL A 477 13.44 -18.17 -9.90
N ASN A 478 14.43 -19.07 -9.80
CA ASN A 478 15.63 -18.98 -10.62
C ASN A 478 15.29 -19.04 -12.12
N TRP A 479 14.45 -19.98 -12.54
CA TRP A 479 13.98 -20.06 -13.92
C TRP A 479 13.22 -18.80 -14.36
N ALA A 480 12.33 -18.28 -13.52
CA ALA A 480 11.54 -17.09 -13.83
C ALA A 480 12.43 -15.86 -14.01
N ILE A 481 13.36 -15.61 -13.08
CA ILE A 481 14.33 -14.50 -13.17
C ILE A 481 15.18 -14.61 -14.43
N ASP A 482 15.69 -15.81 -14.76
CA ASP A 482 16.49 -16.04 -15.97
C ASP A 482 15.73 -15.73 -17.28
N ASN A 483 14.39 -15.73 -17.23
CA ASN A 483 13.52 -15.39 -18.36
C ASN A 483 12.90 -13.99 -18.28
N VAL A 484 13.22 -13.18 -17.26
CA VAL A 484 12.89 -11.76 -17.22
C VAL A 484 13.97 -10.97 -17.96
N ILE A 485 13.57 -10.10 -18.89
CA ILE A 485 14.48 -9.23 -19.63
C ILE A 485 14.29 -7.79 -19.15
N LEU A 486 15.31 -7.24 -18.48
CA LEU A 486 15.35 -5.84 -18.06
C LEU A 486 16.22 -5.05 -19.06
N ASN A 487 15.60 -4.31 -19.97
CA ASN A 487 16.33 -3.58 -21.03
C ASN A 487 17.02 -2.32 -20.48
N SER A 488 18.11 -1.90 -21.12
CA SER A 488 18.86 -0.70 -20.71
C SER A 488 18.12 0.63 -20.92
N ASP A 489 17.05 0.62 -21.73
CA ASP A 489 16.20 1.78 -22.01
C ASP A 489 15.06 1.96 -20.98
N GLY A 490 15.02 1.12 -19.95
CA GLY A 490 13.99 1.14 -18.91
C GLY A 490 12.79 0.25 -19.21
N THR A 491 12.62 -0.26 -20.44
CA THR A 491 11.57 -1.26 -20.75
C THR A 491 11.91 -2.62 -20.16
N TYR A 492 10.93 -3.52 -20.12
CA TYR A 492 11.14 -4.89 -19.67
C TYR A 492 10.26 -5.86 -20.47
N GLN A 493 10.59 -7.15 -20.41
CA GLN A 493 9.77 -8.23 -20.94
C GLN A 493 9.70 -9.36 -19.91
N ILE A 494 8.53 -9.97 -19.83
CA ILE A 494 8.29 -11.22 -19.11
C ILE A 494 7.86 -12.29 -20.12
N PRO A 495 7.97 -13.58 -19.77
CA PRO A 495 7.37 -14.65 -20.57
C PRO A 495 5.88 -14.38 -20.82
N SER A 496 5.38 -14.67 -22.02
CA SER A 496 3.95 -14.64 -22.33
C SER A 496 3.43 -16.03 -22.66
N THR A 497 4.13 -16.72 -23.55
CA THR A 497 3.69 -17.99 -24.13
C THR A 497 4.70 -19.08 -23.81
N LEU A 498 4.20 -20.25 -23.43
CA LEU A 498 4.97 -21.42 -23.08
C LEU A 498 4.65 -22.57 -24.04
N GLU A 499 5.68 -23.25 -24.51
CA GLU A 499 5.56 -24.50 -25.25
C GLU A 499 6.13 -25.66 -24.43
N TRP A 500 5.48 -26.82 -24.53
CA TRP A 500 5.81 -27.99 -23.71
C TRP A 500 6.21 -29.19 -24.56
N GLU A 501 7.31 -29.85 -24.18
CA GLU A 501 7.76 -31.11 -24.80
C GLU A 501 8.02 -32.18 -23.74
N GLY A 502 7.64 -33.41 -24.06
CA GLY A 502 7.88 -34.57 -23.21
C GLY A 502 6.87 -34.74 -22.09
N GLN A 503 7.27 -35.43 -21.02
CA GLN A 503 6.39 -35.79 -19.89
C GLN A 503 7.22 -35.87 -18.61
N PRO A 504 6.61 -35.62 -17.44
CA PRO A 504 7.24 -35.96 -16.17
C PRO A 504 7.45 -37.48 -16.03
N ASP A 505 8.29 -37.90 -15.08
CA ASP A 505 8.35 -39.31 -14.68
C ASP A 505 7.10 -39.66 -13.84
N THR A 506 6.53 -40.87 -14.01
CA THR A 506 5.41 -41.34 -13.19
C THR A 506 5.67 -41.13 -11.71
N TRP A 507 4.73 -40.49 -11.01
CA TRP A 507 4.88 -40.13 -9.61
C TRP A 507 5.03 -41.38 -8.72
N ALA A 508 6.16 -41.46 -8.02
CA ALA A 508 6.47 -42.55 -7.08
C ALA A 508 6.55 -42.05 -5.62
N GLY A 509 6.00 -40.85 -5.33
CA GLY A 509 6.04 -40.20 -4.02
C GLY A 509 7.27 -39.32 -3.76
N THR A 510 8.15 -39.14 -4.74
CA THR A 510 9.31 -38.24 -4.65
C THR A 510 9.64 -37.64 -6.02
N PRO A 511 10.07 -36.36 -6.09
CA PRO A 511 10.46 -35.73 -7.35
C PRO A 511 11.72 -36.37 -7.94
N THR A 512 11.74 -36.54 -9.27
CA THR A 512 12.90 -37.08 -10.02
C THR A 512 13.75 -36.00 -10.67
N GLY A 513 13.26 -34.77 -10.70
CA GLY A 513 13.80 -33.66 -11.48
C GLY A 513 13.35 -33.63 -12.94
N ASN A 514 12.55 -34.61 -13.38
CA ASN A 514 11.89 -34.69 -14.69
C ASN A 514 12.79 -34.31 -15.88
N PRO A 515 13.91 -35.05 -16.11
CA PRO A 515 14.88 -34.69 -17.14
C PRO A 515 14.36 -34.81 -18.58
N SER A 516 13.14 -35.33 -18.79
CA SER A 516 12.49 -35.48 -20.09
C SER A 516 11.30 -34.54 -20.29
N LEU A 517 11.02 -33.64 -19.33
CA LEU A 517 9.96 -32.64 -19.40
C LEU A 517 10.57 -31.26 -19.59
N HIS A 518 10.27 -30.62 -20.71
CA HIS A 518 10.90 -29.37 -21.11
C HIS A 518 9.86 -28.27 -21.39
N VAL A 519 10.24 -27.04 -21.06
CA VAL A 519 9.51 -25.82 -21.43
C VAL A 519 10.35 -24.95 -22.35
N THR A 520 9.72 -24.34 -23.35
CA THR A 520 10.29 -23.24 -24.15
C THR A 520 9.48 -21.97 -23.91
N VAL A 521 10.17 -20.84 -23.80
CA VAL A 521 9.57 -19.54 -23.49
C VAL A 521 9.58 -18.64 -24.72
N GLU A 522 8.43 -18.02 -24.99
CA GLU A 522 8.32 -16.89 -25.91
C GLU A 522 7.88 -15.61 -25.18
N HIS A 523 8.49 -14.49 -25.58
CA HIS A 523 8.19 -13.16 -25.07
C HIS A 523 7.35 -12.37 -26.08
N GLY A 524 6.28 -11.73 -25.62
CA GLY A 524 5.47 -10.80 -26.41
C GLY A 524 4.58 -11.43 -27.49
N ALA A 525 4.63 -12.75 -27.72
CA ALA A 525 3.84 -13.40 -28.77
C ALA A 525 2.32 -13.14 -28.66
N GLN A 526 1.79 -13.03 -27.44
CA GLN A 526 0.37 -12.76 -27.17
C GLN A 526 0.00 -11.26 -27.21
N PHE A 527 0.96 -10.36 -26.98
CA PHE A 527 0.69 -8.92 -26.78
C PHE A 527 1.43 -8.01 -27.80
N GLY A 528 2.08 -8.61 -28.80
CA GLY A 528 2.96 -7.90 -29.74
C GLY A 528 4.19 -7.31 -29.04
N ALA A 529 4.37 -5.99 -29.14
CA ALA A 529 5.46 -5.28 -28.47
C ALA A 529 5.15 -4.92 -27.01
N GLY A 530 3.92 -5.17 -26.53
CA GLY A 530 3.46 -4.88 -25.18
C GLY A 530 3.83 -5.95 -24.15
N VAL A 531 3.47 -5.68 -22.89
CA VAL A 531 3.64 -6.60 -21.75
C VAL A 531 2.33 -6.77 -21.00
N ASP A 532 2.07 -7.97 -20.48
CA ASP A 532 0.94 -8.23 -19.60
C ASP A 532 1.20 -7.58 -18.24
N ILE A 533 0.48 -6.48 -17.95
CA ILE A 533 0.65 -5.70 -16.73
C ILE A 533 0.27 -6.49 -15.48
N GLY A 534 -0.84 -7.23 -15.53
CA GLY A 534 -1.31 -8.00 -14.38
C GLY A 534 -0.35 -9.12 -14.04
N ILE A 535 0.09 -9.88 -15.04
CA ILE A 535 1.05 -10.97 -14.82
C ILE A 535 2.44 -10.46 -14.45
N SER A 536 2.85 -9.30 -14.96
CA SER A 536 4.08 -8.63 -14.51
C SER A 536 4.00 -8.26 -13.02
N ALA A 537 2.87 -7.75 -12.55
CA ALA A 537 2.66 -7.39 -11.15
C ALA A 537 2.59 -8.64 -10.26
N ALA A 538 1.89 -9.69 -10.72
CA ALA A 538 1.87 -10.98 -10.03
C ALA A 538 3.28 -11.58 -9.93
N LEU A 539 4.07 -11.57 -11.01
CA LEU A 539 5.46 -12.02 -10.99
C LEU A 539 6.30 -11.23 -9.98
N ALA A 540 6.21 -9.90 -9.99
CA ALA A 540 6.92 -9.06 -9.04
C ALA A 540 6.53 -9.39 -7.59
N LYS A 541 5.23 -9.54 -7.30
CA LYS A 541 4.70 -9.89 -5.99
C LYS A 541 5.26 -11.24 -5.49
N ILE A 542 5.38 -12.24 -6.37
CA ILE A 542 6.01 -13.53 -6.06
C ILE A 542 7.48 -13.35 -5.70
N LEU A 543 8.23 -12.61 -6.52
CA LEU A 543 9.66 -12.40 -6.31
C LEU A 543 9.95 -11.64 -5.00
N ILE A 544 9.11 -10.66 -4.67
CA ILE A 544 9.19 -9.91 -3.42
C ILE A 544 8.90 -10.82 -2.22
N LYS A 545 7.80 -11.60 -2.27
CA LYS A 545 7.44 -12.55 -1.21
C LYS A 545 8.48 -13.66 -1.03
N TYR A 546 9.08 -14.14 -2.11
CA TYR A 546 10.16 -15.14 -2.03
C TYR A 546 11.39 -14.56 -1.34
N ALA A 547 11.79 -13.33 -1.68
CA ALA A 547 12.87 -12.65 -0.98
C ALA A 547 12.57 -12.48 0.51
N ALA A 548 11.33 -12.09 0.86
CA ALA A 548 10.90 -11.97 2.26
C ALA A 548 10.92 -13.33 2.98
N ALA A 549 10.52 -14.42 2.29
CA ALA A 549 10.55 -15.77 2.86
C ALA A 549 11.99 -16.23 3.13
N THR A 550 12.93 -15.94 2.22
CA THR A 550 14.36 -16.25 2.46
C THR A 550 14.95 -15.38 3.58
N GLU A 551 14.51 -14.14 3.73
CA GLU A 551 14.93 -13.30 4.86
C GLU A 551 14.47 -13.89 6.20
N GLU A 552 13.20 -14.27 6.29
CA GLU A 552 12.62 -14.88 7.48
C GLU A 552 13.28 -16.22 7.82
N TRP A 553 13.43 -17.12 6.84
CA TRP A 553 13.80 -18.51 7.10
C TRP A 553 15.30 -18.82 6.92
N ASP A 554 16.02 -18.04 6.11
CA ASP A 554 17.46 -18.19 5.89
C ASP A 554 18.29 -17.06 6.53
N GLY A 555 17.64 -16.01 7.05
CA GLY A 555 18.27 -14.85 7.70
C GLY A 555 18.81 -13.79 6.74
N VAL A 556 18.56 -13.94 5.43
CA VAL A 556 18.96 -12.97 4.40
C VAL A 556 18.01 -13.02 3.21
N ALA A 557 17.55 -11.86 2.75
CA ALA A 557 16.73 -11.76 1.56
C ALA A 557 17.50 -12.21 0.30
N TYR A 558 16.85 -12.98 -0.57
CA TYR A 558 17.43 -13.38 -1.85
C TYR A 558 17.44 -12.21 -2.83
N GLU A 559 18.57 -11.52 -2.89
CA GLU A 559 18.75 -10.23 -3.57
C GLU A 559 18.33 -10.22 -5.06
N PRO A 560 18.65 -11.25 -5.89
CA PRO A 560 18.20 -11.26 -7.29
C PRO A 560 16.67 -11.18 -7.42
N SER A 561 15.94 -11.85 -6.52
CA SER A 561 14.49 -11.84 -6.51
C SER A 561 13.94 -10.50 -6.03
N LYS A 562 14.49 -9.95 -4.93
CA LYS A 562 14.13 -8.61 -4.42
C LYS A 562 14.33 -7.54 -5.49
N THR A 563 15.51 -7.48 -6.09
CA THR A 563 15.87 -6.50 -7.12
C THR A 563 15.00 -6.65 -8.37
N THR A 564 14.81 -7.87 -8.89
CA THR A 564 14.01 -8.09 -10.10
C THR A 564 12.55 -7.72 -9.88
N GLY A 565 11.97 -8.10 -8.73
CA GLY A 565 10.60 -7.72 -8.38
C GLY A 565 10.42 -6.21 -8.29
N LYS A 566 11.37 -5.50 -7.65
CA LYS A 566 11.38 -4.03 -7.56
C LYS A 566 11.45 -3.35 -8.93
N GLU A 567 12.37 -3.81 -9.79
CA GLU A 567 12.57 -3.26 -11.13
C GLU A 567 11.31 -3.40 -12.00
N ILE A 568 10.60 -4.53 -11.91
CA ILE A 568 9.35 -4.73 -12.65
C ILE A 568 8.31 -3.68 -12.23
N ILE A 569 8.03 -3.51 -10.93
CA ILE A 569 7.00 -2.56 -10.47
C ILE A 569 7.41 -1.10 -10.72
N ASP A 570 8.69 -0.75 -10.65
CA ASP A 570 9.17 0.62 -10.91
C ASP A 570 9.12 0.99 -12.39
N ARG A 571 9.56 0.10 -13.26
CA ARG A 571 9.48 0.30 -14.72
C ARG A 571 8.03 0.31 -15.18
N MET A 572 7.22 -0.61 -14.67
CA MET A 572 5.79 -0.66 -14.95
C MET A 572 5.10 0.66 -14.60
N TRP A 573 5.32 1.15 -13.38
CA TRP A 573 4.73 2.41 -12.92
C TRP A 573 5.16 3.60 -13.78
N THR A 574 6.44 3.63 -14.17
CA THR A 574 7.02 4.73 -14.95
C THR A 574 6.53 4.74 -16.40
N LEU A 575 6.33 3.57 -17.00
CA LEU A 575 6.03 3.43 -18.42
C LEU A 575 4.54 3.38 -18.75
N TYR A 576 3.73 2.80 -17.86
CA TYR A 576 2.38 2.34 -18.21
C TYR A 576 1.27 2.93 -17.32
N ARG A 577 1.57 3.85 -16.41
CA ARG A 577 0.55 4.59 -15.66
C ARG A 577 -0.18 5.58 -16.58
N ASP A 578 -1.51 5.55 -16.57
CA ASP A 578 -2.38 6.49 -17.27
C ASP A 578 -3.46 7.09 -16.35
N ASP A 579 -4.55 7.66 -16.91
CA ASP A 579 -5.60 8.35 -16.16
C ASP A 579 -6.63 7.42 -15.49
N LYS A 580 -6.63 6.12 -15.82
CA LYS A 580 -7.53 5.10 -15.30
C LYS A 580 -6.81 4.07 -14.42
N GLY A 581 -5.52 3.84 -14.63
CA GLY A 581 -4.78 2.80 -13.93
C GLY A 581 -3.37 2.64 -14.50
N VAL A 582 -2.94 1.40 -14.61
CA VAL A 582 -1.71 1.00 -15.29
C VAL A 582 -2.09 0.04 -16.42
N ALA A 583 -1.80 0.41 -17.66
CA ALA A 583 -2.13 -0.39 -18.82
C ALA A 583 -1.09 -0.23 -19.94
N CYS A 584 -0.81 -1.31 -20.66
CA CYS A 584 0.05 -1.32 -21.84
C CYS A 584 -0.82 -1.57 -23.07
N PRO A 585 -0.63 -0.85 -24.19
CA PRO A 585 -1.29 -1.20 -25.44
C PRO A 585 -0.95 -2.63 -25.87
N GLU A 586 -1.98 -3.42 -26.16
CA GLU A 586 -1.88 -4.80 -26.61
C GLU A 586 -2.48 -4.96 -28.01
N SER A 587 -1.73 -5.62 -28.90
CA SER A 587 -2.24 -6.01 -30.21
C SER A 587 -3.19 -7.19 -30.07
N ARG A 588 -4.34 -7.15 -30.75
CA ARG A 588 -5.43 -8.13 -30.71
C ARG A 588 -5.68 -8.78 -32.08
N PRO A 589 -4.71 -9.51 -32.65
CA PRO A 589 -4.91 -10.20 -33.95
C PRO A 589 -6.07 -11.21 -33.91
N ASP A 590 -6.36 -11.73 -32.72
CA ASP A 590 -7.49 -12.61 -32.43
C ASP A 590 -8.85 -11.94 -32.68
N TYR A 591 -8.95 -10.61 -32.71
CA TYR A 591 -10.21 -9.91 -33.02
C TYR A 591 -10.68 -10.08 -34.46
N SER A 592 -9.83 -10.61 -35.34
CA SER A 592 -10.31 -11.13 -36.63
C SER A 592 -11.42 -12.20 -36.47
N ARG A 593 -11.45 -12.92 -35.34
CA ARG A 593 -12.43 -13.96 -34.99
C ARG A 593 -13.82 -13.44 -34.59
N PHE A 594 -14.04 -12.12 -34.51
CA PHE A 594 -15.42 -11.58 -34.44
C PHE A 594 -16.30 -12.07 -35.60
N ASN A 595 -15.68 -12.40 -36.75
CA ASN A 595 -16.34 -12.92 -37.93
C ASN A 595 -16.31 -14.45 -38.05
N ASP A 596 -15.81 -15.17 -37.05
CA ASP A 596 -15.78 -16.63 -37.07
C ASP A 596 -17.21 -17.19 -36.94
N GLU A 597 -17.46 -18.29 -37.66
CA GLU A 597 -18.71 -19.04 -37.54
C GLU A 597 -18.78 -19.71 -36.17
N VAL A 598 -19.90 -19.56 -35.47
CA VAL A 598 -20.20 -20.33 -34.27
C VAL A 598 -21.01 -21.56 -34.68
N TYR A 599 -20.51 -22.75 -34.34
CA TYR A 599 -21.23 -23.97 -34.68
C TYR A 599 -22.61 -24.01 -34.00
N ILE A 600 -23.66 -24.12 -34.80
CA ILE A 600 -25.04 -24.36 -34.38
C ILE A 600 -25.57 -25.59 -35.15
N PRO A 601 -26.14 -26.61 -34.47
CA PRO A 601 -26.73 -27.77 -35.14
C PRO A 601 -27.81 -27.35 -36.15
N THR A 602 -27.84 -27.99 -37.32
CA THR A 602 -28.81 -27.65 -38.40
C THR A 602 -30.29 -27.80 -38.02
N ASN A 603 -30.59 -28.56 -36.96
CA ASN A 603 -31.91 -28.78 -36.42
C ASN A 603 -32.26 -27.82 -35.26
N TYR A 604 -31.34 -26.95 -34.84
CA TYR A 604 -31.58 -25.93 -33.84
C TYR A 604 -31.99 -24.62 -34.49
N ASN A 605 -33.02 -23.97 -33.96
CA ASN A 605 -33.40 -22.60 -34.30
C ASN A 605 -33.93 -21.92 -33.04
N GLY A 606 -33.30 -20.83 -32.64
CA GLY A 606 -33.68 -20.10 -31.43
C GLY A 606 -33.48 -18.60 -31.56
N VAL A 607 -33.91 -17.85 -30.54
CA VAL A 607 -33.70 -16.39 -30.47
C VAL A 607 -33.12 -16.03 -29.09
N ASN A 608 -32.00 -15.31 -29.06
CA ASN A 608 -31.43 -14.83 -27.80
C ASN A 608 -32.14 -13.58 -27.28
N ALA A 609 -31.75 -13.11 -26.09
CA ALA A 609 -32.39 -11.96 -25.45
C ALA A 609 -32.11 -10.61 -26.17
N GLN A 610 -31.09 -10.54 -27.02
CA GLN A 610 -30.84 -9.38 -27.90
C GLN A 610 -31.65 -9.43 -29.21
N GLY A 611 -32.40 -10.51 -29.46
CA GLY A 611 -33.22 -10.68 -30.66
C GLY A 611 -32.51 -11.30 -31.85
N ALA A 612 -31.26 -11.77 -31.70
CA ALA A 612 -30.53 -12.47 -32.75
C ALA A 612 -31.08 -13.89 -32.94
N THR A 613 -31.27 -14.30 -34.20
CA THR A 613 -31.70 -15.66 -34.56
C THR A 613 -30.50 -16.61 -34.55
N ILE A 614 -30.44 -17.50 -33.57
CA ILE A 614 -29.38 -18.50 -33.44
C ILE A 614 -29.67 -19.64 -34.42
N GLU A 615 -28.89 -19.72 -35.49
CA GLU A 615 -29.01 -20.74 -36.54
C GLU A 615 -27.64 -21.10 -37.15
N ASN A 616 -27.59 -22.21 -37.88
CA ASN A 616 -26.38 -22.68 -38.55
C ASN A 616 -25.82 -21.64 -39.53
N GLY A 617 -24.51 -21.40 -39.49
CA GLY A 617 -23.83 -20.39 -40.31
C GLY A 617 -23.76 -18.99 -39.69
N MET A 618 -24.30 -18.80 -38.48
CA MET A 618 -24.16 -17.53 -37.74
C MET A 618 -22.75 -17.34 -37.22
N THR A 619 -22.28 -16.09 -37.24
CA THR A 619 -20.97 -15.68 -36.70
C THR A 619 -21.04 -15.18 -35.25
N PHE A 620 -19.88 -15.06 -34.60
CA PHE A 620 -19.77 -14.53 -33.23
C PHE A 620 -20.43 -13.15 -33.09
N ILE A 621 -20.15 -12.21 -34.00
CA ILE A 621 -20.69 -10.85 -33.97
C ILE A 621 -22.19 -10.81 -34.27
N GLU A 622 -22.69 -11.63 -35.21
CA GLU A 622 -24.11 -11.68 -35.54
C GLU A 622 -24.97 -12.19 -34.38
N MET A 623 -24.42 -13.07 -33.55
CA MET A 623 -25.07 -13.54 -32.32
C MET A 623 -25.10 -12.45 -31.23
N ARG A 624 -24.19 -11.48 -31.27
CA ARG A 624 -24.01 -10.43 -30.27
C ARG A 624 -24.21 -9.03 -30.87
N PRO A 625 -25.39 -8.74 -31.45
CA PRO A 625 -25.59 -7.53 -32.26
C PRO A 625 -25.37 -6.22 -31.49
N LYS A 626 -25.48 -6.20 -30.15
CA LYS A 626 -25.17 -5.01 -29.35
C LYS A 626 -23.71 -4.59 -29.39
N TYR A 627 -22.78 -5.46 -29.80
CA TYR A 627 -21.40 -5.04 -30.02
C TYR A 627 -21.28 -3.95 -31.09
N LEU A 628 -22.20 -3.93 -32.06
CA LEU A 628 -22.24 -2.89 -33.10
C LEU A 628 -22.54 -1.49 -32.53
N GLU A 629 -23.01 -1.42 -31.29
CA GLU A 629 -23.29 -0.17 -30.55
C GLU A 629 -22.13 0.24 -29.62
N ASP A 630 -21.11 -0.61 -29.47
CA ASP A 630 -19.94 -0.34 -28.64
C ASP A 630 -19.14 0.85 -29.22
N PRO A 631 -18.67 1.79 -28.38
CA PRO A 631 -17.94 2.98 -28.84
C PRO A 631 -16.69 2.65 -29.66
N ASP A 632 -16.03 1.52 -29.40
CA ASP A 632 -14.78 1.14 -30.07
C ASP A 632 -15.02 0.32 -31.34
N TRP A 633 -16.21 -0.30 -31.50
CA TRP A 633 -16.49 -1.24 -32.58
C TRP A 633 -16.18 -0.71 -33.98
N ALA A 634 -16.60 0.52 -34.30
CA ALA A 634 -16.41 1.08 -35.63
C ALA A 634 -14.92 1.19 -36.03
N ALA A 635 -14.04 1.45 -35.07
CA ALA A 635 -12.60 1.50 -35.30
C ALA A 635 -12.00 0.10 -35.43
N ILE A 636 -12.46 -0.85 -34.59
CA ILE A 636 -12.05 -2.25 -34.63
C ILE A 636 -12.43 -2.90 -35.96
N GLU A 637 -13.69 -2.77 -36.36
CA GLU A 637 -14.21 -3.29 -37.63
C GLU A 637 -13.42 -2.73 -38.83
N ALA A 638 -13.14 -1.42 -38.84
CA ALA A 638 -12.36 -0.80 -39.91
C ALA A 638 -10.93 -1.35 -39.98
N THR A 639 -10.31 -1.62 -38.84
CA THR A 639 -8.94 -2.16 -38.73
C THR A 639 -8.88 -3.61 -39.20
N ILE A 640 -9.81 -4.45 -38.75
CA ILE A 640 -9.97 -5.84 -39.20
C ILE A 640 -10.19 -5.89 -40.72
N ASN A 641 -11.10 -5.06 -41.24
CA ASN A 641 -11.40 -5.01 -42.68
C ASN A 641 -10.22 -4.52 -43.53
N ALA A 642 -9.27 -3.79 -42.94
CA ALA A 642 -8.03 -3.39 -43.58
C ALA A 642 -6.94 -4.50 -43.56
N GLY A 643 -7.20 -5.64 -42.91
CA GLY A 643 -6.23 -6.72 -42.72
C GLY A 643 -5.11 -6.35 -41.75
N GLN A 644 -5.43 -5.53 -40.74
CA GLN A 644 -4.53 -5.07 -39.69
C GLN A 644 -5.01 -5.59 -38.34
N ASP A 645 -4.07 -5.77 -37.41
CA ASP A 645 -4.37 -6.20 -36.05
C ASP A 645 -4.85 -4.99 -35.24
N PRO A 646 -6.06 -5.04 -34.63
CA PRO A 646 -6.48 -4.02 -33.69
C PRO A 646 -5.52 -3.88 -32.51
N GLU A 647 -5.53 -2.72 -31.87
CA GLU A 647 -4.77 -2.45 -30.65
C GLU A 647 -5.74 -1.90 -29.60
N MET A 648 -5.62 -2.40 -28.37
CA MET A 648 -6.47 -2.03 -27.24
C MET A 648 -5.61 -1.72 -26.02
N THR A 649 -6.11 -0.90 -25.11
CA THR A 649 -5.46 -0.62 -23.82
C THR A 649 -6.46 -0.94 -22.71
N TYR A 650 -6.25 -2.06 -22.03
CA TYR A 650 -7.22 -2.60 -21.07
C TYR A 650 -6.87 -2.34 -19.61
N HIS A 651 -7.91 -2.00 -18.86
CA HIS A 651 -7.89 -1.81 -17.42
C HIS A 651 -8.60 -2.97 -16.72
N ARG A 652 -8.08 -4.19 -16.89
CA ARG A 652 -8.65 -5.39 -16.26
C ARG A 652 -8.61 -5.27 -14.74
N PHE A 653 -9.74 -5.47 -14.07
CA PHE A 653 -9.85 -5.26 -12.62
C PHE A 653 -8.81 -6.07 -11.84
N TRP A 654 -8.68 -7.37 -12.15
CA TRP A 654 -7.71 -8.25 -11.48
C TRP A 654 -6.26 -7.76 -11.67
N ALA A 655 -5.93 -7.25 -12.87
CA ALA A 655 -4.60 -6.76 -13.17
C ALA A 655 -4.28 -5.50 -12.35
N GLN A 656 -5.23 -4.57 -12.23
CA GLN A 656 -5.05 -3.37 -11.42
C GLN A 656 -4.96 -3.70 -9.93
N ALA A 657 -5.75 -4.66 -9.45
CA ALA A 657 -5.65 -5.16 -8.08
C ALA A 657 -4.27 -5.77 -7.81
N ASP A 658 -3.72 -6.56 -8.75
CA ASP A 658 -2.36 -7.10 -8.65
C ASP A 658 -1.28 -6.02 -8.65
N VAL A 659 -1.40 -4.98 -9.50
CA VAL A 659 -0.49 -3.82 -9.50
C VAL A 659 -0.50 -3.14 -8.14
N ALA A 660 -1.69 -2.87 -7.59
CA ALA A 660 -1.83 -2.27 -6.26
C ALA A 660 -1.15 -3.16 -5.20
N MET A 661 -1.53 -4.44 -5.14
CA MET A 661 -1.01 -5.37 -4.14
C MET A 661 0.50 -5.60 -4.26
N ALA A 662 1.08 -5.63 -5.47
CA ALA A 662 2.53 -5.77 -5.64
C ALA A 662 3.30 -4.60 -5.00
N ASN A 663 2.80 -3.37 -5.16
CA ASN A 663 3.37 -2.21 -4.50
C ASN A 663 3.18 -2.28 -2.97
N ALA A 664 1.97 -2.63 -2.50
CA ALA A 664 1.73 -2.82 -1.06
C ALA A 664 2.65 -3.86 -0.42
N ILE A 665 2.86 -4.99 -1.10
CA ILE A 665 3.71 -6.07 -0.61
C ILE A 665 5.18 -5.65 -0.57
N TYR A 666 5.67 -4.88 -1.55
CA TYR A 666 7.01 -4.29 -1.46
C TYR A 666 7.13 -3.37 -0.23
N HIS A 667 6.14 -2.51 0.00
CA HIS A 667 6.10 -1.63 1.17
C HIS A 667 6.11 -2.43 2.48
N ILE A 668 5.27 -3.47 2.60
CA ILE A 668 5.12 -4.28 3.81
C ILE A 668 6.43 -4.97 4.23
N TYR A 669 7.23 -5.45 3.27
CA TYR A 669 8.41 -6.25 3.59
C TYR A 669 9.74 -5.50 3.48
N PHE A 670 9.84 -4.46 2.65
CA PHE A 670 11.14 -3.88 2.29
C PHE A 670 11.21 -2.35 2.27
N ALA A 671 10.13 -1.62 2.59
CA ALA A 671 10.27 -0.19 2.87
C ALA A 671 10.82 -0.02 4.29
N GLU A 672 11.84 0.84 4.48
CA GLU A 672 12.36 1.13 5.82
C GLU A 672 11.35 2.01 6.57
N ASP A 673 10.90 1.56 7.74
CA ASP A 673 10.06 2.35 8.65
C ASP A 673 10.96 3.27 9.48
N ASP A 674 10.94 4.59 9.22
CA ASP A 674 11.36 5.56 10.24
C ASP A 674 10.24 5.68 11.29
N LEU A 675 10.59 5.44 12.54
CA LEU A 675 9.69 5.47 13.70
C LEU A 675 10.16 6.48 14.75
N THR A 676 11.07 7.39 14.39
CA THR A 676 11.59 8.42 15.29
C THR A 676 10.83 9.74 15.10
N SER A 677 10.58 10.47 16.20
CA SER A 677 9.91 11.78 16.12
C SER A 677 10.94 12.90 15.92
N PRO A 678 10.60 13.99 15.21
CA PRO A 678 11.50 15.13 15.07
C PRO A 678 11.91 15.69 16.42
N THR A 679 13.18 16.05 16.58
CA THR A 679 13.61 16.87 17.72
C THR A 679 13.70 18.33 17.31
N ILE A 680 13.24 19.25 18.17
CA ILE A 680 13.33 20.69 17.93
C ILE A 680 14.01 21.37 19.12
N ASN A 681 14.83 22.39 18.86
CA ASN A 681 15.33 23.26 19.92
C ASN A 681 14.20 24.07 20.58
N GLN A 682 14.49 24.71 21.72
CA GLN A 682 13.53 25.48 22.50
C GLN A 682 14.08 26.92 22.66
N PRO A 683 13.91 27.80 21.66
CA PRO A 683 14.34 29.19 21.75
C PRO A 683 13.69 29.90 22.95
N THR A 684 14.40 30.87 23.54
CA THR A 684 13.86 31.66 24.65
C THR A 684 12.82 32.66 24.16
N ASP A 685 11.91 33.06 25.07
CA ASP A 685 10.97 34.16 24.86
C ASP A 685 11.69 35.45 24.44
N VAL A 686 11.06 36.24 23.56
CA VAL A 686 11.63 37.46 22.96
C VAL A 686 10.91 38.68 23.52
N SER A 687 11.66 39.72 23.91
CA SER A 687 11.05 41.03 24.26
C SER A 687 11.74 42.18 23.55
N TYR A 688 10.97 43.12 23.00
CA TYR A 688 11.52 44.27 22.27
C TYR A 688 10.61 45.50 22.28
N LEU A 689 11.19 46.68 21.99
CA LEU A 689 10.47 47.95 21.97
C LEU A 689 9.67 48.13 20.67
N GLN A 690 8.41 48.56 20.78
CA GLN A 690 7.51 48.79 19.67
C GLN A 690 8.15 49.70 18.61
N GLY A 691 8.24 49.20 17.37
CA GLY A 691 8.84 49.92 16.24
C GLY A 691 10.30 49.55 15.97
N SER A 692 10.92 48.72 16.80
CA SER A 692 12.22 48.09 16.50
C SER A 692 12.09 47.14 15.30
N THR A 693 13.16 47.04 14.52
CA THR A 693 13.27 46.15 13.35
C THR A 693 14.47 45.23 13.52
N GLY A 694 14.41 44.02 12.96
CA GLY A 694 15.44 42.99 13.07
C GLY A 694 15.11 41.90 14.10
N ASN A 695 13.92 41.92 14.71
CA ASN A 695 13.52 40.91 15.68
C ASN A 695 12.96 39.68 14.96
N SER A 696 13.45 38.50 15.35
CA SER A 696 12.99 37.21 14.80
C SER A 696 13.06 36.11 15.84
N ILE A 697 12.33 35.03 15.60
CA ILE A 697 12.47 33.75 16.31
C ILE A 697 13.10 32.76 15.33
N SER A 698 14.00 31.90 15.81
CA SER A 698 14.64 30.87 14.99
C SER A 698 14.60 29.51 15.68
N TRP A 699 13.89 28.56 15.08
CA TRP A 699 13.90 27.16 15.50
C TRP A 699 14.84 26.33 14.65
N THR A 700 15.44 25.29 15.21
CA THR A 700 16.18 24.28 14.47
C THR A 700 15.60 22.93 14.86
N ALA A 701 15.07 22.23 13.87
CA ALA A 701 14.59 20.85 14.02
C ALA A 701 15.56 19.89 13.34
N THR A 702 15.64 18.67 13.84
CA THR A 702 16.38 17.55 13.24
C THR A 702 15.51 16.31 13.22
N ASP A 703 15.55 15.62 12.09
CA ASP A 703 14.86 14.36 11.82
C ASP A 703 15.53 13.69 10.61
N ASP A 704 15.43 12.36 10.48
CA ASP A 704 15.99 11.63 9.34
C ASP A 704 15.12 11.81 8.07
N ASN A 705 13.84 12.15 8.23
CA ASN A 705 12.84 12.36 7.19
C ASN A 705 11.99 13.64 7.38
N PRO A 706 12.59 14.84 7.27
CA PRO A 706 11.88 16.11 7.48
C PRO A 706 10.85 16.40 6.37
N THR A 707 9.68 16.96 6.74
CA THR A 707 8.62 17.27 5.75
C THR A 707 8.18 18.72 5.76
N THR A 708 7.34 19.13 6.71
CA THR A 708 6.76 20.47 6.77
C THR A 708 6.72 21.01 8.18
N TYR A 709 6.78 22.33 8.30
CA TYR A 709 6.51 23.03 9.54
C TYR A 709 5.32 23.98 9.37
N THR A 710 4.70 24.33 10.50
CA THR A 710 3.71 25.41 10.58
C THR A 710 4.01 26.27 11.80
N VAL A 711 4.07 27.59 11.62
CA VAL A 711 4.16 28.56 12.71
C VAL A 711 2.85 29.34 12.79
N THR A 712 2.26 29.38 13.98
CA THR A 712 1.07 30.18 14.27
C THR A 712 1.40 31.29 15.27
N ARG A 713 0.73 32.44 15.15
CA ARG A 713 0.71 33.53 16.12
C ARG A 713 -0.70 33.67 16.69
N ASP A 714 -0.86 33.49 17.99
CA ASP A 714 -2.15 33.48 18.69
C ASP A 714 -3.20 32.56 18.00
N GLY A 715 -2.74 31.41 17.50
CA GLY A 715 -3.54 30.44 16.77
C GLY A 715 -3.80 30.75 15.29
N THR A 716 -3.28 31.85 14.74
CA THR A 716 -3.36 32.17 13.29
C THR A 716 -2.06 31.82 12.59
N GLN A 717 -2.10 31.03 11.52
CA GLN A 717 -0.90 30.68 10.75
C GLN A 717 -0.21 31.94 10.16
N VAL A 718 1.09 32.06 10.41
CA VAL A 718 1.94 33.15 9.92
C VAL A 718 3.08 32.65 9.01
N SER A 719 3.44 31.38 9.09
CA SER A 719 4.45 30.75 8.21
C SER A 719 4.17 29.24 8.09
N SER A 720 4.47 28.65 6.94
CA SER A 720 4.48 27.20 6.71
C SER A 720 5.23 26.90 5.43
N ASP A 721 6.15 25.94 5.47
CA ASP A 721 6.92 25.46 4.32
C ASP A 721 7.51 24.07 4.64
N SER A 722 8.26 23.52 3.69
CA SER A 722 9.21 22.44 3.93
C SER A 722 10.40 22.88 4.79
N TRP A 723 10.99 21.94 5.53
CA TRP A 723 12.19 22.20 6.33
C TRP A 723 13.28 21.17 6.04
N ILE A 724 14.52 21.54 6.34
CA ILE A 724 15.70 20.70 6.14
C ILE A 724 16.24 20.38 7.53
N SER A 725 16.51 19.11 7.80
CA SER A 725 17.08 18.65 9.06
C SER A 725 18.36 19.43 9.40
N GLY A 726 18.40 20.02 10.60
CA GLY A 726 19.49 20.86 11.10
C GLY A 726 19.49 22.31 10.60
N SER A 727 18.60 22.72 9.69
CA SER A 727 18.53 24.10 9.19
C SER A 727 17.57 24.98 10.01
N PRO A 728 17.89 26.28 10.21
CA PRO A 728 17.04 27.17 10.97
C PRO A 728 15.76 27.56 10.22
N ILE A 729 14.64 27.52 10.93
CA ILE A 729 13.32 28.01 10.54
C ILE A 729 13.12 29.36 11.24
N THR A 730 13.29 30.45 10.49
CA THR A 730 13.25 31.82 11.03
C THR A 730 11.94 32.53 10.69
N VAL A 731 11.32 33.16 11.69
CA VAL A 731 10.11 34.00 11.52
C VAL A 731 10.39 35.40 12.06
N SER A 732 10.19 36.43 11.22
CA SER A 732 10.24 37.83 11.67
C SER A 732 9.06 38.12 12.60
N VAL A 733 9.36 38.76 13.73
CA VAL A 733 8.36 39.18 14.71
C VAL A 733 8.19 40.69 14.76
N ASP A 734 8.76 41.43 13.82
CA ASP A 734 8.68 42.90 13.74
C ASP A 734 7.27 43.41 13.41
N GLY A 735 7.04 44.71 13.66
CA GLY A 735 5.82 45.40 13.26
C GLY A 735 4.60 45.08 14.12
N LEU A 736 4.78 44.38 15.24
CA LEU A 736 3.75 44.15 16.23
C LEU A 736 3.53 45.42 17.09
N SER A 737 2.32 45.57 17.63
CA SER A 737 2.00 46.60 18.62
C SER A 737 2.38 46.14 20.04
N GLU A 738 2.43 47.06 21.00
CA GLU A 738 2.55 46.70 22.42
C GLU A 738 1.58 45.56 22.81
N GLY A 739 2.11 44.50 23.42
CA GLY A 739 1.35 43.29 23.74
C GLY A 739 2.21 42.05 23.90
N SER A 740 1.56 40.93 24.23
CA SER A 740 2.17 39.60 24.31
C SER A 740 1.56 38.73 23.22
N TYR A 741 2.40 37.99 22.50
CA TYR A 741 2.00 37.15 21.36
C TYR A 741 2.59 35.76 21.50
N ASP A 742 1.77 34.71 21.39
CA ASP A 742 2.24 33.33 21.47
C ASP A 742 2.55 32.82 20.06
N TYR A 743 3.83 32.52 19.79
CA TYR A 743 4.26 31.87 18.56
C TYR A 743 4.44 30.37 18.82
N VAL A 744 3.63 29.54 18.15
CA VAL A 744 3.71 28.09 18.25
C VAL A 744 4.21 27.53 16.94
N ILE A 745 5.33 26.80 16.97
CA ILE A 745 5.78 25.99 15.84
C ILE A 745 5.35 24.54 16.04
N ILE A 746 4.95 23.90 14.94
CA ILE A 746 4.75 22.46 14.83
C ILE A 746 5.63 22.00 13.68
N VAL A 747 6.65 21.20 13.96
CA VAL A 747 7.44 20.51 12.94
C VAL A 747 6.93 19.08 12.79
N ASN A 748 6.78 18.64 11.55
CA ASN A 748 6.30 17.31 11.22
C ASN A 748 7.38 16.58 10.39
N ASP A 749 7.58 15.30 10.66
CA ASP A 749 8.26 14.30 9.79
C ASP A 749 7.30 13.70 8.74
N GLY A 750 6.04 14.11 8.79
CA GLY A 750 5.01 13.63 7.89
C GLY A 750 4.43 12.28 8.28
N ASP A 751 4.93 11.62 9.34
CA ASP A 751 4.68 10.25 9.83
C ASP A 751 4.00 10.24 11.20
N VAL A 752 2.96 11.07 11.39
CA VAL A 752 2.22 11.21 12.67
C VAL A 752 2.92 11.97 13.77
N GLN A 753 4.23 11.98 13.76
CA GLN A 753 5.00 12.45 14.88
C GLN A 753 5.34 13.91 14.64
N SER A 754 4.88 14.74 15.57
CA SER A 754 5.16 16.15 15.53
C SER A 754 5.73 16.56 16.86
N THR A 755 6.70 17.45 16.80
CA THR A 755 7.19 18.14 17.99
C THR A 755 6.79 19.59 17.87
N THR A 756 6.42 20.16 19.01
CA THR A 756 5.96 21.54 19.08
C THR A 756 6.80 22.30 20.09
N ASP A 757 6.97 23.58 19.81
CA ASP A 757 7.57 24.54 20.70
C ASP A 757 6.74 25.83 20.71
N THR A 758 6.80 26.57 21.82
CA THR A 758 6.10 27.85 21.99
C THR A 758 7.05 28.91 22.51
N VAL A 759 7.14 30.03 21.78
CA VAL A 759 7.92 31.22 22.14
C VAL A 759 6.97 32.40 22.37
N VAL A 760 7.07 33.04 23.52
CA VAL A 760 6.29 34.25 23.84
C VAL A 760 7.06 35.48 23.38
N VAL A 761 6.39 36.35 22.61
CA VAL A 761 6.94 37.63 22.15
C VAL A 761 6.25 38.78 22.87
N VAL A 762 7.01 39.53 23.68
CA VAL A 762 6.52 40.70 24.43
C VAL A 762 7.01 41.99 23.79
N VAL A 763 6.10 42.79 23.27
CA VAL A 763 6.39 44.12 22.74
C VAL A 763 6.07 45.18 23.77
N THR A 764 7.05 45.98 24.15
CA THR A 764 6.93 47.05 25.15
C THR A 764 7.03 48.43 24.51
N THR A 765 6.64 49.49 25.20
CA THR A 765 6.87 50.88 24.77
C THR A 765 7.90 51.57 25.66
N GLU A 766 8.60 52.56 25.12
CA GLU A 766 9.59 53.36 25.88
C GLU A 766 9.00 53.98 27.16
N PRO A 767 9.69 53.90 28.32
CA PRO A 767 9.24 54.53 29.55
C PRO A 767 9.32 56.07 29.47
N THR A 768 8.28 56.79 29.90
CA THR A 768 8.20 58.26 29.81
C THR A 768 8.55 59.02 31.11
N SER A 769 9.49 58.53 31.93
CA SER A 769 9.95 59.27 33.13
C SER A 769 11.45 59.12 33.36
N GLY A 770 12.18 60.23 33.43
CA GLY A 770 13.61 60.22 33.76
C GLY A 770 13.92 59.57 35.11
N GLY A 771 15.19 59.19 35.31
CA GLY A 771 15.71 58.43 36.45
C GLY A 771 16.30 57.07 36.07
N ASN A 772 16.11 56.60 34.84
CA ASN A 772 16.58 55.28 34.43
C ASN A 772 18.10 55.28 34.23
N VAL A 773 18.80 54.28 34.78
CA VAL A 773 20.22 54.00 34.57
C VAL A 773 20.36 52.60 34.00
N TRP A 774 21.08 52.44 32.89
CA TRP A 774 21.17 51.15 32.19
C TRP A 774 22.53 50.91 31.55
N PHE A 775 22.86 49.64 31.31
CA PHE A 775 24.02 49.24 30.53
C PHE A 775 23.76 49.30 29.02
N SER A 776 24.81 49.55 28.25
CA SER A 776 24.78 49.49 26.79
C SER A 776 24.66 48.07 26.25
N THR A 777 23.42 47.54 26.18
CA THR A 777 23.05 46.25 25.55
C THR A 777 23.76 44.99 26.08
N GLU A 778 23.13 43.83 25.86
CA GLU A 778 23.64 42.51 26.24
C GLU A 778 24.75 42.06 25.28
N SER A 779 25.83 41.46 25.79
CA SER A 779 26.98 41.06 24.96
C SER A 779 27.32 39.58 25.08
N SER A 780 27.61 38.94 23.94
CA SER A 780 28.17 37.58 23.88
C SER A 780 29.66 37.66 23.62
N GLN A 781 30.46 36.94 24.40
CA GLN A 781 31.92 37.05 24.43
C GLN A 781 32.58 35.68 24.42
N SER A 782 33.76 35.58 23.81
CA SER A 782 34.59 34.39 23.92
C SER A 782 35.46 34.46 25.17
N ILE A 783 35.78 33.31 25.79
CA ILE A 783 36.76 33.27 26.88
C ILE A 783 38.08 33.91 26.41
N GLY A 784 38.66 34.76 27.25
CA GLY A 784 39.89 35.50 26.98
C GLY A 784 39.69 36.82 26.23
N ASN A 785 38.47 37.12 25.75
CA ASN A 785 38.21 38.40 25.09
C ASN A 785 38.18 39.57 26.09
N VAL A 786 38.62 40.73 25.61
CA VAL A 786 38.56 42.00 26.33
C VAL A 786 37.58 42.92 25.60
N PHE A 787 36.54 43.38 26.30
CA PHE A 787 35.45 44.16 25.71
C PHE A 787 34.99 45.26 26.66
N THR A 788 34.12 46.16 26.19
CA THR A 788 33.61 47.28 26.99
C THR A 788 32.10 47.30 27.08
N THR A 789 31.57 47.73 28.22
CA THR A 789 30.16 48.11 28.39
C THR A 789 30.08 49.55 28.89
N ASP A 790 29.10 50.30 28.42
CA ASP A 790 28.83 51.66 28.85
C ASP A 790 27.64 51.72 29.81
N ILE A 791 27.63 52.71 30.70
CA ILE A 791 26.47 53.03 31.56
C ILE A 791 25.88 54.37 31.11
N TYR A 792 24.58 54.37 30.86
CA TYR A 792 23.81 55.53 30.48
C TYR A 792 22.79 55.92 31.54
N VAL A 793 22.37 57.19 31.53
CA VAL A 793 21.27 57.67 32.36
C VAL A 793 20.34 58.61 31.58
N ASP A 794 19.04 58.49 31.85
CA ASP A 794 18.01 59.45 31.46
C ASP A 794 17.78 60.43 32.61
N THR A 795 18.21 61.68 32.45
CA THR A 795 18.00 62.69 33.50
C THR A 795 16.69 63.47 33.34
N GLY A 796 15.89 63.13 32.32
CA GLY A 796 14.65 63.79 31.95
C GLY A 796 14.86 65.28 31.69
N THR A 797 14.43 66.11 32.63
CA THR A 797 14.57 67.58 32.57
C THR A 797 15.58 68.13 33.58
N GLN A 798 16.25 67.28 34.36
CA GLN A 798 17.18 67.66 35.42
C GLN A 798 18.64 67.52 34.95
N ASN A 799 19.55 68.33 35.50
CA ASN A 799 20.98 68.13 35.32
C ASN A 799 21.50 67.20 36.41
N LEU A 800 22.24 66.16 36.05
CA LEU A 800 22.85 65.23 37.00
C LEU A 800 24.10 65.86 37.62
N ALA A 801 24.13 66.02 38.95
CA ALA A 801 25.30 66.55 39.66
C ALA A 801 26.05 65.50 40.48
N ALA A 802 25.38 64.43 40.92
CA ALA A 802 26.06 63.33 41.59
C ALA A 802 25.38 62.00 41.31
N TYR A 803 26.19 60.96 41.16
CA TYR A 803 25.73 59.57 41.06
C TYR A 803 26.61 58.63 41.89
N GLY A 804 26.00 57.54 42.36
CA GLY A 804 26.66 56.46 43.08
C GLY A 804 26.04 55.13 42.68
N PHE A 805 26.86 54.19 42.23
CA PHE A 805 26.44 52.87 41.74
C PHE A 805 27.21 51.76 42.47
N GLU A 806 26.50 50.71 42.85
CA GLU A 806 27.04 49.39 43.20
C GLU A 806 26.77 48.47 42.01
N ILE A 807 27.78 47.70 41.58
CA ILE A 807 27.65 46.73 40.50
C ILE A 807 28.18 45.38 40.97
N ILE A 808 27.39 44.32 40.78
CA ILE A 808 27.74 42.94 41.14
C ILE A 808 27.70 42.04 39.90
N TRP A 809 28.68 41.15 39.77
CA TRP A 809 28.77 40.14 38.70
C TRP A 809 29.40 38.84 39.23
N ASP A 810 29.38 37.76 38.44
CA ASP A 810 30.09 36.52 38.76
C ASP A 810 31.57 36.64 38.38
N GLN A 811 32.45 36.69 39.39
CA GLN A 811 33.90 36.80 39.18
C GLN A 811 34.53 35.60 38.46
N ASN A 812 33.82 34.46 38.36
CA ASN A 812 34.32 33.30 37.62
C ASN A 812 34.07 33.43 36.12
N ILE A 813 33.21 34.36 35.69
CA ILE A 813 32.84 34.58 34.29
C ILE A 813 33.53 35.83 33.74
N LEU A 814 33.49 36.94 34.49
CA LEU A 814 34.11 38.21 34.11
C LEU A 814 35.02 38.77 35.21
N ILE A 815 36.04 39.52 34.80
CA ILE A 815 36.76 40.45 35.67
C ILE A 815 36.86 41.82 34.99
N VAL A 816 37.00 42.88 35.78
CA VAL A 816 37.29 44.22 35.25
C VAL A 816 38.78 44.31 34.95
N GLN A 817 39.13 44.66 33.72
CA GLN A 817 40.51 44.68 33.26
C GLN A 817 41.32 45.75 34.00
N GLY A 818 42.38 45.34 34.70
CA GLY A 818 43.24 46.28 35.44
C GLY A 818 42.60 46.89 36.69
N ASP A 819 41.63 46.20 37.30
CA ASP A 819 40.88 46.64 38.49
C ASP A 819 40.27 48.05 38.27
N ASN A 820 40.59 49.01 39.15
CA ASN A 820 40.10 50.38 39.04
C ASN A 820 40.46 51.09 37.73
N SER A 821 41.52 50.65 37.03
CA SER A 821 41.93 51.30 35.78
C SER A 821 41.09 50.88 34.56
N GLY A 822 40.25 49.86 34.71
CA GLY A 822 39.29 49.43 33.68
C GLY A 822 38.01 50.27 33.64
N VAL A 823 37.82 51.20 34.56
CA VAL A 823 36.64 52.10 34.60
C VAL A 823 37.06 53.50 34.18
N ALA A 824 36.42 54.02 33.13
CA ALA A 824 36.67 55.35 32.60
C ALA A 824 35.39 56.19 32.57
N GLU A 825 35.56 57.52 32.57
CA GLU A 825 34.47 58.46 32.31
C GLU A 825 33.95 58.27 30.87
N GLY A 826 32.64 58.15 30.74
CA GLY A 826 31.95 58.28 29.46
C GLY A 826 31.98 59.72 28.95
N ALA A 827 31.46 59.96 27.75
CA ALA A 827 31.54 61.28 27.10
C ALA A 827 30.89 62.43 27.91
N ASP A 828 29.89 62.11 28.74
CA ASP A 828 29.17 63.03 29.61
C ASP A 828 29.43 62.75 31.11
N GLY A 829 30.35 61.83 31.38
CA GLY A 829 30.68 61.31 32.69
C GLY A 829 31.59 62.20 33.51
N PHE A 830 31.67 61.88 34.80
CA PHE A 830 32.58 62.50 35.75
C PHE A 830 32.82 61.55 36.91
N LEU A 831 34.08 61.24 37.25
CA LEU A 831 34.46 60.16 38.17
C LEU A 831 35.14 60.73 39.42
N ALA A 832 34.58 60.48 40.59
CA ALA A 832 35.14 60.91 41.87
C ALA A 832 35.88 59.77 42.59
N ALA A 833 35.33 58.56 42.57
CA ALA A 833 35.97 57.37 43.14
C ALA A 833 35.48 56.08 42.44
N VAL A 834 36.39 55.12 42.31
CA VAL A 834 36.13 53.74 41.86
C VAL A 834 36.81 52.78 42.82
N ASN A 835 36.11 51.72 43.19
CA ASN A 835 36.64 50.62 43.98
C ASN A 835 36.14 49.28 43.42
N VAL A 836 37.00 48.60 42.66
CA VAL A 836 36.77 47.29 42.08
C VAL A 836 37.36 46.21 42.98
N GLU A 837 36.59 45.17 43.29
CA GLU A 837 37.05 43.98 43.98
C GLU A 837 36.78 42.72 43.13
N ASN A 838 37.64 42.51 42.13
CA ASN A 838 37.54 41.39 41.19
C ASN A 838 37.47 40.00 41.88
N SER A 839 38.02 39.83 43.09
CA SER A 839 37.97 38.54 43.80
C SER A 839 36.59 38.12 44.29
N VAL A 840 35.64 39.06 44.36
CA VAL A 840 34.26 38.81 44.83
C VAL A 840 33.20 39.36 43.88
N GLY A 841 33.61 39.89 42.72
CA GLY A 841 32.70 40.32 41.67
C GLY A 841 31.91 41.58 42.02
N THR A 842 32.53 42.56 42.68
CA THR A 842 31.85 43.80 43.08
C THR A 842 32.61 45.06 42.70
N MET A 843 31.88 46.14 42.43
CA MET A 843 32.41 47.47 42.14
C MET A 843 31.53 48.55 42.73
N MET A 844 32.17 49.54 43.38
CA MET A 844 31.52 50.78 43.81
C MET A 844 32.05 51.96 43.01
N ILE A 845 31.15 52.76 42.45
CA ILE A 845 31.47 53.93 41.64
C ILE A 845 30.75 55.15 42.19
N SER A 846 31.43 56.30 42.21
CA SER A 846 30.78 57.58 42.46
C SER A 846 31.32 58.68 41.57
N GLY A 847 30.43 59.60 41.17
CA GLY A 847 30.73 60.79 40.41
C GLY A 847 30.14 62.03 41.06
N PHE A 848 30.88 63.16 41.00
CA PHE A 848 30.36 64.47 41.40
C PHE A 848 30.82 65.60 40.46
N GLU A 849 29.87 66.36 39.92
CA GLU A 849 30.10 67.59 39.14
C GLU A 849 29.22 68.72 39.68
N ALA A 850 29.85 69.78 40.19
CA ALA A 850 29.19 70.84 40.93
C ALA A 850 28.17 71.64 40.09
N THR A 851 28.35 71.71 38.76
CA THR A 851 27.41 72.41 37.87
C THR A 851 26.32 71.51 37.29
N GLY A 852 26.49 70.19 37.42
CA GLY A 852 25.68 69.15 36.79
C GLY A 852 25.81 69.08 35.26
N VAL A 853 25.55 67.89 34.71
CA VAL A 853 25.61 67.56 33.28
C VAL A 853 24.22 67.15 32.78
N GLY A 854 23.87 67.49 31.53
CA GLY A 854 22.51 67.34 30.98
C GLY A 854 21.69 68.64 30.94
N PRO A 855 20.35 68.57 30.77
CA PRO A 855 19.54 67.36 30.75
C PRO A 855 19.65 66.62 29.40
N ASN A 856 19.63 65.29 29.44
CA ASN A 856 19.60 64.43 28.26
C ASN A 856 18.94 63.10 28.66
N ASN A 857 18.26 62.46 27.72
CA ASN A 857 17.65 61.15 27.93
C ASN A 857 18.64 59.99 27.77
N GLN A 858 19.90 60.26 27.42
CA GLN A 858 20.97 59.26 27.32
C GLN A 858 22.35 59.92 27.56
N LEU A 859 22.64 60.33 28.79
CA LEU A 859 24.00 60.77 29.15
C LEU A 859 24.91 59.56 29.27
N HIS A 860 26.05 59.55 28.58
CA HIS A 860 27.06 58.50 28.69
C HIS A 860 27.93 58.74 29.93
N LEU A 861 27.68 58.03 31.02
CA LEU A 861 28.36 58.28 32.30
C LEU A 861 29.71 57.57 32.41
N LEU A 862 29.76 56.30 32.03
CA LEU A 862 30.91 55.44 32.32
C LEU A 862 31.14 54.46 31.18
N THR A 863 32.39 54.07 31.00
CA THR A 863 32.80 52.91 30.20
C THR A 863 33.57 51.96 31.10
N ILE A 864 33.17 50.70 31.16
CA ILE A 864 33.82 49.63 31.92
C ILE A 864 34.45 48.65 30.94
N THR A 865 35.73 48.34 31.13
CA THR A 865 36.49 47.36 30.34
C THR A 865 36.54 46.05 31.11
N TRP A 866 36.03 44.99 30.50
CA TRP A 866 35.93 43.64 31.04
C TRP A 866 36.91 42.69 30.35
N GLU A 867 37.30 41.64 31.04
CA GLU A 867 38.00 40.48 30.51
C GLU A 867 37.18 39.22 30.86
N ALA A 868 36.86 38.43 29.84
CA ALA A 868 36.11 37.19 29.98
C ALA A 868 37.03 36.05 30.45
N VAL A 869 36.75 35.45 31.61
CA VAL A 869 37.66 34.49 32.29
C VAL A 869 37.08 33.10 32.49
N GLY A 870 35.77 32.91 32.27
CA GLY A 870 35.13 31.59 32.34
C GLY A 870 33.76 31.56 31.67
N GLU A 871 33.29 30.36 31.35
CA GLU A 871 32.03 30.13 30.64
C GLU A 871 30.81 30.36 31.52
N GLY A 872 29.73 30.82 30.91
CA GLY A 872 28.43 31.03 31.53
C GLY A 872 27.89 32.43 31.28
N THR A 873 26.67 32.68 31.77
CA THR A 873 26.05 34.00 31.74
C THR A 873 26.15 34.66 33.11
N THR A 874 26.68 35.88 33.16
CA THR A 874 26.63 36.72 34.35
C THR A 874 25.70 37.90 34.13
N ILE A 875 24.88 38.18 35.14
CA ILE A 875 24.15 39.44 35.24
C ILE A 875 25.13 40.50 35.75
N LEU A 876 25.07 41.70 35.19
CA LEU A 876 25.69 42.91 35.72
C LEU A 876 24.60 43.62 36.53
N ASP A 877 24.45 43.21 37.79
CA ASP A 877 23.43 43.70 38.71
C ASP A 877 23.82 45.11 39.15
N LEU A 878 23.04 46.12 38.73
CA LEU A 878 23.31 47.53 38.99
C LEU A 878 22.37 48.05 40.06
N THR A 879 22.91 48.57 41.15
CA THR A 879 22.13 49.24 42.19
C THR A 879 22.47 50.73 42.24
N ILE A 880 21.45 51.57 42.12
CA ILE A 880 21.60 53.04 42.23
C ILE A 880 21.59 53.45 43.71
N GLU A 881 22.74 53.81 44.26
CA GLU A 881 22.84 54.34 45.63
C GLU A 881 22.49 55.83 45.70
N THR A 882 22.84 56.59 44.66
CA THR A 882 22.61 58.03 44.61
C THR A 882 22.42 58.46 43.16
N LEU A 883 21.43 59.31 42.91
CA LEU A 883 21.22 59.97 41.63
C LEU A 883 20.54 61.31 41.87
N VAL A 884 21.31 62.40 41.94
CA VAL A 884 20.82 63.72 42.36
C VAL A 884 21.30 64.86 41.49
N ASP A 885 20.51 65.93 41.45
CA ASP A 885 20.81 67.17 40.76
C ASP A 885 21.69 68.11 41.60
N SER A 886 22.05 69.28 41.03
CA SER A 886 22.88 70.29 41.71
C SER A 886 22.24 70.89 42.97
N SER A 887 20.94 70.65 43.19
CA SER A 887 20.19 71.04 44.39
C SER A 887 20.06 69.91 45.41
N THR A 888 20.68 68.75 45.16
CA THR A 888 20.56 67.50 45.94
C THR A 888 19.17 66.84 45.87
N SER A 889 18.35 67.23 44.89
CA SER A 889 17.06 66.58 44.61
C SER A 889 17.27 65.32 43.79
N VAL A 890 16.49 64.26 44.04
CA VAL A 890 16.58 63.01 43.29
C VAL A 890 16.21 63.25 41.82
N VAL A 891 17.04 62.74 40.91
CA VAL A 891 16.78 62.80 39.47
C VAL A 891 15.71 61.76 39.13
N GLY A 892 14.51 62.23 38.80
CA GLY A 892 13.44 61.37 38.31
C GLY A 892 12.91 60.39 39.36
N THR A 893 12.57 59.17 38.91
CA THR A 893 12.38 58.00 39.79
C THR A 893 13.49 57.01 39.45
N PRO A 894 14.59 56.97 40.22
CA PRO A 894 15.73 56.11 39.92
C PRO A 894 15.28 54.67 39.73
N THR A 895 15.56 54.13 38.54
CA THR A 895 15.28 52.74 38.19
C THR A 895 16.54 52.20 37.54
N ASP A 896 17.12 51.20 38.17
CA ASP A 896 18.21 50.41 37.62
C ASP A 896 17.69 49.42 36.59
N ILE A 897 18.48 49.23 35.53
CA ILE A 897 18.27 48.20 34.51
C ILE A 897 19.59 47.46 34.39
N ASP A 898 19.59 46.21 34.85
CA ASP A 898 20.73 45.32 34.83
C ASP A 898 21.22 45.06 33.40
N GLY A 899 22.50 44.77 33.27
CA GLY A 899 23.09 44.22 32.05
C GLY A 899 23.23 42.71 32.14
N SER A 900 23.47 42.06 31.00
CA SER A 900 23.89 40.65 30.99
C SER A 900 25.04 40.44 30.01
N VAL A 901 25.93 39.51 30.36
CA VAL A 901 27.02 39.07 29.49
C VAL A 901 27.06 37.56 29.50
N THR A 902 27.04 36.97 28.30
CA THR A 902 27.23 35.53 28.11
C THR A 902 28.63 35.27 27.58
N VAL A 903 29.38 34.41 28.26
CA VAL A 903 30.70 33.95 27.83
C VAL A 903 30.62 32.49 27.41
N ALA A 904 31.05 32.18 26.19
CA ALA A 904 31.09 30.82 25.65
C ALA A 904 32.49 30.48 25.10
N GLN A 905 32.79 29.18 25.01
CA GLN A 905 33.95 28.69 24.28
C GLN A 905 33.54 28.37 22.84
N PHE A 906 33.89 29.25 21.90
CA PHE A 906 33.70 28.97 20.47
C PHE A 906 34.80 28.05 19.94
N LEU A 907 34.43 27.06 19.12
CA LEU A 907 35.38 26.14 18.51
C LEU A 907 36.12 26.82 17.35
N LEU A 908 37.45 26.68 17.30
CA LEU A 908 38.23 27.13 16.15
C LEU A 908 37.83 26.31 14.93
N GLY A 909 37.36 26.97 13.87
CA GLY A 909 36.80 26.35 12.66
C GLY A 909 35.28 26.27 12.61
N ASP A 910 34.56 26.61 13.67
CA ASP A 910 33.10 26.76 13.67
C ASP A 910 32.77 28.23 13.36
N VAL A 911 32.48 28.52 12.10
CA VAL A 911 32.35 29.89 11.60
C VAL A 911 30.88 30.32 11.50
N ASN A 912 29.92 29.46 11.82
CA ASN A 912 28.50 29.78 11.92
C ASN A 912 27.96 29.73 13.36
N HIS A 913 28.79 29.36 14.34
CA HIS A 913 28.47 29.18 15.76
C HIS A 913 27.34 28.16 15.99
N ASP A 914 27.37 27.06 15.23
CA ASP A 914 26.46 25.93 15.43
C ASP A 914 26.99 24.86 16.41
N ASP A 915 28.13 25.16 17.07
CA ASP A 915 28.89 24.28 17.97
C ASP A 915 29.50 23.04 17.29
N VAL A 916 29.51 22.98 15.95
CA VAL A 916 29.97 21.82 15.16
C VAL A 916 30.88 22.23 14.01
N VAL A 917 32.19 22.04 14.15
CA VAL A 917 33.13 22.21 13.01
C VAL A 917 32.89 21.13 11.94
N ASN A 918 32.31 21.53 10.80
CA ASN A 918 31.94 20.62 9.73
C ASN A 918 32.18 21.20 8.31
N ILE A 919 31.65 20.53 7.29
CA ILE A 919 31.87 20.93 5.89
C ILE A 919 31.13 22.23 5.53
N VAL A 920 30.09 22.59 6.26
CA VAL A 920 29.38 23.87 6.13
C VAL A 920 30.32 25.01 6.50
N ASP A 921 31.11 24.88 7.56
CA ASP A 921 32.10 25.90 7.93
C ASP A 921 33.17 26.09 6.87
N ALA A 922 33.68 24.99 6.31
CA ALA A 922 34.63 25.03 5.21
C ALA A 922 34.04 25.74 3.98
N LEU A 923 32.74 25.56 3.73
CA LEU A 923 32.03 26.23 2.65
C LEU A 923 31.88 27.73 2.93
N LEU A 924 31.55 28.14 4.16
CA LEU A 924 31.40 29.54 4.53
C LEU A 924 32.74 30.30 4.47
N VAL A 925 33.83 29.67 4.92
CA VAL A 925 35.19 30.22 4.75
C VAL A 925 35.55 30.33 3.25
N SER A 926 35.17 29.35 2.44
CA SER A 926 35.39 29.40 0.98
C SER A 926 34.58 30.51 0.30
N GLN A 927 33.35 30.76 0.75
CA GLN A 927 32.50 31.85 0.28
C GLN A 927 33.14 33.21 0.63
N TYR A 928 33.61 33.35 1.87
CA TYR A 928 34.30 34.55 2.33
C TYR A 928 35.59 34.83 1.51
N ASP A 929 36.42 33.81 1.26
CA ASP A 929 37.66 33.93 0.47
C ASP A 929 37.41 34.45 -0.95
N VAL A 930 36.27 34.08 -1.58
CA VAL A 930 35.89 34.54 -2.93
C VAL A 930 35.11 35.86 -2.93
N GLY A 931 34.95 36.51 -1.78
CA GLY A 931 34.27 37.80 -1.64
C GLY A 931 32.74 37.72 -1.63
N ILE A 932 32.18 36.55 -1.32
CA ILE A 932 30.77 36.39 -0.97
C ILE A 932 30.65 36.62 0.53
N ASP A 933 29.72 37.48 0.96
CA ASP A 933 29.43 37.76 2.38
C ASP A 933 28.52 36.66 2.95
N PRO A 934 29.04 35.65 3.68
CA PRO A 934 28.23 34.57 4.23
C PRO A 934 27.55 35.07 5.51
N GLN A 935 26.29 34.69 5.74
CA GLN A 935 25.57 35.08 6.97
C GLN A 935 24.80 33.87 7.52
N PRO A 936 25.04 33.44 8.77
CA PRO A 936 26.03 33.97 9.72
C PRO A 936 27.48 33.62 9.32
N PHE A 937 28.43 34.50 9.64
CA PHE A 937 29.87 34.24 9.48
C PHE A 937 30.69 34.98 10.53
N TYR A 938 31.43 34.21 11.33
CA TYR A 938 32.26 34.74 12.41
C TYR A 938 33.75 34.59 12.05
N SER A 939 34.35 35.71 11.66
CA SER A 939 35.74 35.75 11.17
C SER A 939 36.77 35.30 12.20
N ASP A 940 36.46 35.44 13.49
CA ASP A 940 37.39 35.15 14.58
C ASP A 940 37.67 33.65 14.73
N GLN A 941 36.76 32.80 14.24
CA GLN A 941 36.90 31.33 14.22
C GLN A 941 37.41 30.80 12.89
N ALA A 942 37.52 31.66 11.87
CA ALA A 942 37.81 31.26 10.49
C ALA A 942 39.30 31.12 10.16
N ASP A 943 40.19 31.79 10.91
CA ASP A 943 41.65 31.65 10.76
C ASP A 943 42.16 30.44 11.56
N VAL A 944 41.91 29.24 11.04
CA VAL A 944 42.16 27.99 11.76
C VAL A 944 43.63 27.56 11.76
N ASN A 945 44.49 28.27 11.03
CA ASN A 945 45.93 28.04 11.03
C ASN A 945 46.73 29.14 11.74
N GLU A 946 46.04 30.17 12.26
CA GLU A 946 46.58 31.32 12.98
C GLU A 946 47.62 32.14 12.17
N ASP A 947 47.51 32.16 10.84
CA ASP A 947 48.41 32.93 9.97
C ASP A 947 47.98 34.40 9.78
N ASN A 948 46.88 34.80 10.41
CA ASN A 948 46.19 36.09 10.32
C ASN A 948 45.53 36.35 8.96
N SER A 949 45.26 35.31 8.16
CA SER A 949 44.62 35.42 6.84
C SER A 949 43.53 34.36 6.67
N ILE A 950 42.27 34.76 6.65
CA ILE A 950 41.16 33.85 6.32
C ILE A 950 41.16 33.60 4.81
N ASN A 951 41.45 32.37 4.40
CA ASN A 951 41.52 32.02 2.99
C ASN A 951 41.16 30.54 2.72
N ILE A 952 41.27 30.11 1.47
CA ILE A 952 40.96 28.72 1.08
C ILE A 952 41.78 27.65 1.83
N ILE A 953 42.95 28.00 2.39
CA ILE A 953 43.75 27.09 3.22
C ILE A 953 42.99 26.76 4.52
N ASP A 954 42.32 27.74 5.12
CA ASP A 954 41.54 27.53 6.34
C ASP A 954 40.32 26.66 6.08
N ALA A 955 39.61 26.91 4.98
CA ALA A 955 38.53 26.04 4.51
C ALA A 955 39.00 24.58 4.31
N LEU A 956 40.19 24.41 3.72
CA LEU A 956 40.77 23.08 3.52
C LEU A 956 41.13 22.39 4.84
N LEU A 957 41.65 23.13 5.83
CA LEU A 957 41.99 22.59 7.14
C LEU A 957 40.74 22.21 7.94
N ILE A 958 39.67 23.01 7.87
CA ILE A 958 38.35 22.65 8.43
C ILE A 958 37.84 21.36 7.79
N ALA A 959 37.87 21.26 6.46
CA ALA A 959 37.44 20.06 5.76
C ALA A 959 38.27 18.82 6.16
N GLN A 960 39.60 18.97 6.31
CA GLN A 960 40.49 17.90 6.77
C GLN A 960 40.23 17.49 8.23
N TYR A 961 39.94 18.44 9.11
CA TYR A 961 39.58 18.17 10.50
C TYR A 961 38.25 17.39 10.56
N TYR A 962 37.23 17.84 9.82
CA TYR A 962 35.92 17.20 9.77
C TYR A 962 35.98 15.73 9.33
N VAL A 963 36.77 15.41 8.29
CA VAL A 963 36.93 14.01 7.82
C VAL A 963 37.98 13.21 8.61
N GLY A 964 38.54 13.78 9.69
CA GLY A 964 39.50 13.10 10.57
C GLY A 964 40.90 12.92 9.99
N VAL A 965 41.27 13.69 8.95
CA VAL A 965 42.63 13.68 8.38
C VAL A 965 43.63 14.38 9.30
N ILE A 966 43.21 15.44 9.99
CA ILE A 966 43.98 16.09 11.06
C ILE A 966 43.22 16.01 12.39
N PRO A 967 43.93 15.92 13.54
CA PRO A 967 43.28 15.63 14.83
C PRO A 967 42.77 16.87 15.58
N SER A 968 43.15 18.08 15.17
CA SER A 968 42.81 19.33 15.85
C SER A 968 42.96 20.53 14.93
N LEU A 969 42.30 21.63 15.31
CA LEU A 969 42.55 22.98 14.82
C LEU A 969 43.08 23.83 16.01
N PRO A 970 44.18 24.59 15.85
CA PRO A 970 45.05 24.58 14.69
C PRO A 970 45.77 23.22 14.54
N PRO A 971 46.24 22.87 13.33
CA PRO A 971 46.97 21.63 13.12
C PRO A 971 48.27 21.62 13.96
N PRO A 972 48.67 20.49 14.56
CA PRO A 972 49.93 20.41 15.29
C PRO A 972 51.12 20.70 14.36
N SER A 973 52.01 21.60 14.82
CA SER A 973 53.21 22.08 14.10
C SER A 973 54.21 21.00 13.71
#